data_AF-A0A1S1ENB6-F1
#
_entry.id   AF-A0A1S1ENB6-F1
#
_cell.length_a   1.000
_cell.length_b   1.000
_cell.length_c   1.000
_cell.angle_alpha   90.00
_cell.angle_beta   90.00
_cell.angle_gamma   90.00
#
_symmetry.space_group_name_H-M   'P 1'
#
loop_
_entity.id
_entity.type
_entity.pdbx_description
1 polymer ?
#
loop_
_entity_poly.entity_id
_entity_poly.type
_entity_poly.pdbx_seq_one_letter_code
_entity_poly.pdbx_strand_id
1 'polypeptide(L)'
;MVRIGKNLLTNPFATSRSSLTCTYKCGNACADDAPNEFSDNQYFGDVAKEAFSQRAFSRRAALKVTGASALAVGGGAVLAACSSDDSGSAAGGSDASGTAAAGDGSKGESPEGMRFDAVKPNTEDAVVIPDGYEQNVLIRWGDPIHEGGPEFDFDKQTPENQLKQFGFNNDFAGLIKAEDGTLLYVCSHEYTTEPMMFRAYKKEDATKEQVDIGLAAHGQTILAVEEDDKGFLKPILSDKRNRRITGFTEFTVDGPAAGHDLLKTKADPTGMKVEGTLNNCSGGVTPWGTYLSGEENVDQYFGNVGKLKDEDAVKKLKRYSVKNEELSDRAWEKYYDRFDVSKEPNEPNRFFWLVEIDPSDPNSTPVKHTAVGRFKHEAGQIYVTDDGTVVCYSGDDERFEYIYKFVSSRKIKEGDLKHNMGILSEGTLYVGKFNGNSESEIDGSGELPKDGRFDGDIEWLPLMTAKADGKHESHVDGMTAEEVCIYTRIAGDKVGATRMDRPEDIEPSPKTGKIYAALTNNKYRGKASPDSSGKAQDNKAAKKTDGAGRPYEGATEVAPITENKNGLVLEMEDDHAGTKGKWNLLLVCGDPNEAYTYFGGFDKESVSPISCPDNVTFDEYGNLWVSTDGNALDSNDGLFAVAVEGERRGETKCFLTVPVAAETCGPQIFSNRVMVNVQHPGEIETDQGHPVGDNPDPTTNPTSHWPDGGKEQPRPAVVQVVRTDGKKIGV
;
A
#
# COMPACT_ATOMS: atom_id res chain seq x y z
N MET A 1 11.40 -46.87 4.86
CA MET A 1 11.49 -46.22 3.54
C MET A 1 11.13 -44.76 3.73
N VAL A 2 11.94 -43.82 3.23
CA VAL A 2 11.59 -42.39 3.24
C VAL A 2 10.78 -42.09 1.99
N ARG A 3 9.59 -41.48 2.12
CA ARG A 3 8.87 -40.90 0.99
C ARG A 3 9.22 -39.41 0.88
N ILE A 4 10.20 -39.11 0.04
CA ILE A 4 10.43 -37.74 -0.43
C ILE A 4 9.33 -37.45 -1.46
N GLY A 5 8.54 -36.41 -1.20
CA GLY A 5 7.43 -35.98 -2.05
C GLY A 5 7.45 -34.47 -2.28
N LYS A 6 8.62 -33.90 -2.63
CA LYS A 6 8.68 -32.52 -3.14
C LYS A 6 8.50 -32.54 -4.65
N ASN A 7 7.43 -31.92 -5.14
CA ASN A 7 7.24 -31.69 -6.56
C ASN A 7 8.24 -30.60 -6.99
N LEU A 8 9.11 -30.91 -7.93
CA LEU A 8 10.09 -29.98 -8.50
C LEU A 8 9.60 -29.62 -9.90
N LEU A 9 8.99 -28.45 -10.08
CA LEU A 9 8.99 -27.68 -11.35
C LEU A 9 8.21 -26.35 -11.31
N THR A 10 7.33 -26.09 -10.33
CA THR A 10 6.77 -24.75 -10.10
C THR A 10 7.75 -23.88 -9.31
N ASN A 11 7.82 -22.58 -9.65
CA ASN A 11 8.60 -21.60 -8.90
C ASN A 11 7.72 -21.08 -7.74
N PRO A 12 8.06 -21.31 -6.45
CA PRO A 12 7.18 -21.02 -5.32
C PRO A 12 6.98 -19.53 -5.00
N PHE A 13 7.57 -18.64 -5.79
CA PHE A 13 7.43 -17.18 -5.70
C PHE A 13 6.99 -16.53 -7.03
N ALA A 14 6.16 -17.24 -7.81
CA ALA A 14 5.33 -16.57 -8.79
C ALA A 14 4.27 -15.74 -8.05
N THR A 15 4.16 -14.45 -8.38
CA THR A 15 3.01 -13.64 -7.99
C THR A 15 1.80 -14.01 -8.84
N SER A 16 0.59 -13.85 -8.30
CA SER A 16 -0.66 -13.96 -9.04
C SER A 16 -1.02 -12.67 -9.79
N ARG A 17 -0.46 -11.51 -9.41
CA ARG A 17 -0.56 -10.25 -10.18
C ARG A 17 0.06 -10.46 -11.58
N SER A 18 -0.58 -9.93 -12.63
CA SER A 18 -0.11 -10.12 -13.99
C SER A 18 1.12 -9.26 -14.32
N SER A 19 1.78 -9.58 -15.43
CA SER A 19 2.83 -8.74 -16.04
C SER A 19 2.33 -7.33 -16.42
N LEU A 20 1.05 -7.20 -16.81
CA LEU A 20 0.42 -5.93 -17.16
C LEU A 20 0.26 -5.06 -15.91
N THR A 21 -0.39 -5.57 -14.86
CA THR A 21 -0.51 -4.89 -13.56
C THR A 21 0.86 -4.57 -12.98
N CYS A 22 1.80 -5.52 -13.01
CA CYS A 22 3.17 -5.27 -12.57
C CYS A 22 3.82 -4.12 -13.35
N THR A 23 3.66 -4.05 -14.69
CA THR A 23 4.28 -3.02 -15.53
C THR A 23 3.65 -1.65 -15.36
N TYR A 24 2.32 -1.56 -15.29
CA TYR A 24 1.59 -0.30 -15.37
C TYR A 24 1.08 0.25 -14.02
N LYS A 25 0.79 -0.60 -13.01
CA LYS A 25 0.64 -0.14 -11.61
C LYS A 25 2.00 0.21 -11.05
N CYS A 26 2.81 -0.82 -10.81
CA CYS A 26 4.00 -0.71 -9.97
C CYS A 26 5.34 -0.59 -10.73
N GLY A 27 5.36 -0.23 -12.03
CA GLY A 27 6.61 -0.05 -12.77
C GLY A 27 7.56 -1.26 -12.81
N ASN A 28 7.05 -2.48 -12.70
CA ASN A 28 7.76 -3.74 -12.46
C ASN A 28 8.57 -3.81 -11.15
N ALA A 29 8.29 -2.95 -10.16
CA ALA A 29 8.97 -2.91 -8.87
C ALA A 29 9.04 -4.29 -8.19
N CYS A 30 8.03 -5.14 -8.31
CA CYS A 30 8.05 -6.50 -7.75
C CYS A 30 8.91 -7.51 -8.54
N ALA A 31 9.24 -7.26 -9.80
CA ALA A 31 10.21 -8.06 -10.55
C ALA A 31 11.65 -7.63 -10.25
N ASP A 32 11.87 -6.31 -10.21
CA ASP A 32 13.18 -5.65 -10.12
C ASP A 32 13.80 -5.68 -8.69
N ASP A 33 15.09 -5.38 -8.64
CA ASP A 33 15.86 -5.25 -7.39
C ASP A 33 15.65 -3.85 -6.78
N ALA A 34 15.11 -3.81 -5.56
CA ALA A 34 14.73 -2.58 -4.85
C ALA A 34 15.91 -1.58 -4.69
N PRO A 35 15.62 -0.27 -4.69
CA PRO A 35 16.60 0.78 -5.02
C PRO A 35 17.62 1.10 -3.92
N ASN A 36 17.49 0.49 -2.73
CA ASN A 36 18.27 0.79 -1.54
C ASN A 36 19.61 0.02 -1.44
N GLU A 37 20.18 -0.43 -2.56
CA GLU A 37 21.55 -1.02 -2.65
C GLU A 37 22.63 -0.20 -1.94
N PHE A 38 22.43 1.12 -1.81
CA PHE A 38 23.37 2.07 -1.23
C PHE A 38 23.12 2.39 0.26
N SER A 39 22.11 1.78 0.88
CA SER A 39 21.76 1.99 2.28
C SER A 39 22.60 1.08 3.18
N ASP A 40 23.56 1.67 3.89
CA ASP A 40 24.38 1.02 4.93
C ASP A 40 23.65 0.99 6.31
N ASN A 41 22.30 1.05 6.34
CA ASN A 41 21.51 1.05 7.59
C ASN A 41 21.97 -0.10 8.51
N GLN A 42 22.30 0.23 9.77
CA GLN A 42 22.95 -0.73 10.65
C GLN A 42 22.03 -1.90 10.98
N TYR A 43 22.44 -3.11 10.56
CA TYR A 43 21.87 -4.37 11.04
C TYR A 43 21.80 -4.34 12.57
N PHE A 44 20.62 -4.58 13.15
CA PHE A 44 20.42 -4.50 14.60
C PHE A 44 21.38 -5.42 15.37
N GLY A 45 21.69 -6.59 14.81
CA GLY A 45 22.69 -7.50 15.37
C GLY A 45 24.13 -6.96 15.37
N ASP A 46 24.46 -5.95 14.56
CA ASP A 46 25.74 -5.23 14.62
C ASP A 46 25.73 -4.11 15.66
N VAL A 47 24.61 -3.38 15.83
CA VAL A 47 24.41 -2.48 16.98
C VAL A 47 24.53 -3.27 18.30
N ALA A 48 23.91 -4.45 18.36
CA ALA A 48 24.04 -5.36 19.47
C ALA A 48 25.50 -5.83 19.66
N LYS A 49 26.21 -6.24 18.60
CA LYS A 49 27.65 -6.57 18.68
C LYS A 49 28.50 -5.39 19.12
N GLU A 50 28.18 -4.16 18.75
CA GLU A 50 28.92 -2.96 19.17
C GLU A 50 28.68 -2.67 20.66
N ALA A 51 27.43 -2.65 21.11
CA ALA A 51 27.08 -2.52 22.53
C ALA A 51 27.65 -3.66 23.40
N PHE A 52 27.59 -4.91 22.92
CA PHE A 52 28.16 -6.06 23.62
C PHE A 52 29.70 -6.11 23.53
N SER A 53 30.32 -5.63 22.46
CA SER A 53 31.80 -5.60 22.34
C SER A 53 32.42 -4.47 23.15
N GLN A 54 31.77 -3.30 23.27
CA GLN A 54 32.17 -2.27 24.23
C GLN A 54 31.99 -2.75 25.68
N ARG A 55 30.89 -3.44 26.00
CA ARG A 55 30.73 -4.16 27.30
C ARG A 55 31.78 -5.27 27.49
N ALA A 56 32.20 -5.96 26.43
CA ALA A 56 33.25 -6.98 26.49
C ALA A 56 34.66 -6.38 26.66
N PHE A 57 34.93 -5.20 26.08
CA PHE A 57 36.17 -4.45 26.31
C PHE A 57 36.26 -3.98 27.76
N SER A 58 35.17 -3.43 28.31
CA SER A 58 35.03 -3.10 29.73
C SER A 58 35.30 -4.32 30.63
N ARG A 59 34.70 -5.49 30.33
CA ARG A 59 34.94 -6.73 31.08
C ARG A 59 36.35 -7.30 30.90
N ARG A 60 36.99 -7.16 29.73
CA ARG A 60 38.39 -7.56 29.50
C ARG A 60 39.41 -6.68 30.21
N ALA A 61 39.06 -5.44 30.57
CA ALA A 61 39.88 -4.62 31.47
C ALA A 61 39.76 -5.06 32.94
N ALA A 62 38.61 -5.60 33.36
CA ALA A 62 38.35 -6.00 34.75
C ALA A 62 38.92 -7.38 35.12
N LEU A 63 38.99 -8.34 34.19
CA LEU A 63 39.42 -9.72 34.45
C LEU A 63 40.95 -9.92 34.37
N LYS A 64 41.66 -9.32 35.32
CA LYS A 64 43.11 -9.53 35.52
C LYS A 64 43.54 -9.81 36.98
N VAL A 65 42.58 -10.06 37.89
CA VAL A 65 42.82 -10.32 39.32
C VAL A 65 41.94 -11.47 39.81
N THR A 66 42.55 -12.55 40.32
CA THR A 66 41.94 -13.73 41.01
C THR A 66 40.89 -14.58 40.22
N GLY A 67 40.72 -15.89 40.46
CA GLY A 67 41.53 -16.81 41.25
C GLY A 67 40.87 -18.18 41.58
N ALA A 68 41.23 -19.24 40.84
CA ALA A 68 41.13 -20.69 41.16
C ALA A 68 39.77 -21.43 41.31
N SER A 69 39.80 -22.76 41.00
CA SER A 69 38.85 -23.86 41.35
C SER A 69 37.42 -23.87 40.73
N ALA A 70 36.73 -24.99 40.45
CA ALA A 70 37.06 -26.44 40.44
C ALA A 70 36.08 -27.25 39.50
N LEU A 71 36.10 -28.61 39.51
CA LEU A 71 35.45 -29.52 38.52
C LEU A 71 34.21 -30.33 39.01
N ALA A 72 33.24 -30.61 38.11
CA ALA A 72 32.39 -31.84 37.96
C ALA A 72 31.42 -31.66 36.75
N VAL A 73 30.95 -32.60 35.90
CA VAL A 73 31.10 -34.06 35.63
C VAL A 73 29.99 -35.02 36.14
N GLY A 74 29.34 -35.75 35.20
CA GLY A 74 28.28 -36.80 35.39
C GLY A 74 26.83 -36.26 35.25
N GLY A 75 25.81 -36.91 34.64
CA GLY A 75 25.61 -38.27 34.09
C GLY A 75 24.82 -39.20 35.05
N GLY A 76 23.76 -39.94 34.68
CA GLY A 76 22.95 -40.09 33.45
C GLY A 76 21.99 -41.32 33.54
N ALA A 77 21.04 -41.48 32.60
CA ALA A 77 20.12 -42.66 32.38
C ALA A 77 19.03 -42.97 33.45
N VAL A 78 17.92 -43.75 33.25
CA VAL A 78 17.07 -44.23 32.11
C VAL A 78 15.77 -44.89 32.70
N LEU A 79 14.75 -45.22 31.87
CA LEU A 79 13.47 -46.00 32.05
C LEU A 79 12.20 -45.10 32.07
N ALA A 80 11.13 -45.29 31.26
CA ALA A 80 10.36 -46.46 30.76
C ALA A 80 9.35 -47.03 31.81
N ALA A 81 8.15 -47.55 31.53
CA ALA A 81 7.38 -47.96 30.32
C ALA A 81 5.87 -48.10 30.70
N CYS A 82 4.81 -48.30 29.88
CA CYS A 82 4.42 -48.17 28.45
C CYS A 82 2.88 -48.48 28.36
N SER A 83 2.31 -48.83 27.17
CA SER A 83 1.00 -49.52 26.91
C SER A 83 -0.21 -48.64 26.48
N SER A 84 -1.11 -49.06 25.56
CA SER A 84 -0.96 -49.69 24.21
C SER A 84 -2.32 -49.90 23.49
N ASP A 85 -2.27 -49.75 22.16
CA ASP A 85 -3.20 -50.05 21.05
C ASP A 85 -4.32 -51.11 21.16
N ASP A 86 -5.46 -50.82 20.51
CA ASP A 86 -6.14 -51.62 19.45
C ASP A 86 -7.32 -50.75 18.90
N SER A 87 -7.43 -50.32 17.62
CA SER A 87 -7.45 -50.94 16.28
C SER A 87 -8.87 -51.09 15.69
N GLY A 88 -9.02 -50.92 14.37
CA GLY A 88 -10.31 -51.11 13.65
C GLY A 88 -10.51 -50.24 12.41
N SER A 89 -10.28 -50.82 11.23
CA SER A 89 -10.59 -50.18 9.93
C SER A 89 -11.89 -50.69 9.33
N ALA A 90 -12.75 -49.80 8.84
CA ALA A 90 -13.87 -50.14 7.94
C ALA A 90 -14.12 -48.99 6.95
N ALA A 91 -14.44 -49.33 5.70
CA ALA A 91 -14.85 -48.37 4.68
C ALA A 91 -16.37 -48.48 4.44
N GLY A 92 -17.03 -47.34 4.25
CA GLY A 92 -18.44 -47.26 3.89
C GLY A 92 -18.80 -45.84 3.50
N GLY A 93 -19.23 -45.65 2.25
CA GLY A 93 -19.76 -44.38 1.77
C GLY A 93 -21.29 -44.38 1.78
N SER A 94 -21.88 -43.23 2.08
CA SER A 94 -23.31 -42.97 1.93
C SER A 94 -23.54 -41.47 1.82
N ASP A 95 -24.20 -41.03 0.74
CA ASP A 95 -24.64 -39.65 0.61
C ASP A 95 -25.65 -39.28 1.72
N ALA A 96 -25.46 -38.12 2.34
CA ALA A 96 -26.44 -37.50 3.21
C ALA A 96 -26.36 -35.98 3.06
N SER A 97 -27.40 -35.38 2.48
CA SER A 97 -27.56 -33.93 2.42
C SER A 97 -27.83 -33.38 3.82
N GLY A 98 -26.78 -32.96 4.51
CA GLY A 98 -26.83 -32.31 5.82
C GLY A 98 -26.31 -30.88 5.73
N THR A 99 -27.10 -29.90 6.15
CA THR A 99 -26.63 -28.54 6.41
C THR A 99 -25.67 -28.57 7.60
N ALA A 100 -24.38 -28.60 7.33
CA ALA A 100 -23.35 -28.44 8.36
C ALA A 100 -23.44 -27.01 8.92
N ALA A 101 -23.92 -26.89 10.16
CA ALA A 101 -23.68 -25.68 10.94
C ALA A 101 -22.17 -25.51 11.13
N ALA A 102 -21.68 -24.27 11.10
CA ALA A 102 -20.28 -23.96 11.38
C ALA A 102 -19.88 -24.41 12.80
N GLY A 103 -18.59 -24.63 13.02
CA GLY A 103 -18.07 -25.09 14.31
C GLY A 103 -18.28 -24.06 15.44
N ASP A 104 -18.54 -24.54 16.66
CA ASP A 104 -18.55 -23.76 17.91
C ASP A 104 -17.10 -23.42 18.34
N GLY A 105 -16.36 -22.73 17.47
CA GLY A 105 -14.93 -22.40 17.66
C GLY A 105 -14.70 -21.18 18.56
N SER A 106 -15.60 -20.19 18.53
CA SER A 106 -15.43 -18.93 19.27
C SER A 106 -16.75 -18.44 19.88
N LYS A 107 -16.86 -18.55 21.21
CA LYS A 107 -18.09 -18.20 21.96
C LYS A 107 -18.28 -16.71 22.12
N GLY A 108 -18.99 -16.11 21.18
CA GLY A 108 -19.42 -14.72 21.20
C GLY A 108 -20.17 -14.36 19.93
N GLU A 109 -20.89 -13.25 19.96
CA GLU A 109 -21.38 -12.60 18.74
C GLU A 109 -20.25 -11.74 18.17
N SER A 110 -20.15 -11.64 16.84
CA SER A 110 -19.26 -10.65 16.20
C SER A 110 -19.65 -9.22 16.61
N PRO A 111 -18.72 -8.25 16.61
CA PRO A 111 -19.04 -6.84 16.86
C PRO A 111 -20.12 -6.30 15.91
N GLU A 112 -20.78 -5.22 16.31
CA GLU A 112 -21.62 -4.43 15.38
C GLU A 112 -20.73 -3.90 14.24
N GLY A 113 -21.26 -3.89 13.01
CA GLY A 113 -20.47 -3.76 11.78
C GLY A 113 -20.05 -5.12 11.18
N MET A 114 -19.84 -6.15 12.02
CA MET A 114 -19.33 -7.46 11.60
C MET A 114 -20.35 -8.61 11.60
N ARG A 115 -21.63 -8.36 11.93
CA ARG A 115 -22.70 -9.39 11.96
C ARG A 115 -23.25 -9.72 10.56
N PHE A 116 -22.39 -10.24 9.70
CA PHE A 116 -22.71 -10.82 8.40
C PHE A 116 -22.07 -12.22 8.27
N ASP A 117 -22.60 -13.07 7.38
CA ASP A 117 -21.94 -14.32 7.01
C ASP A 117 -20.78 -14.02 6.05
N ALA A 118 -19.60 -14.60 6.30
CA ALA A 118 -18.41 -14.28 5.51
C ALA A 118 -18.49 -14.84 4.08
N VAL A 119 -18.16 -14.00 3.10
CA VAL A 119 -17.99 -14.42 1.70
C VAL A 119 -16.82 -15.40 1.60
N LYS A 120 -16.95 -16.37 0.70
CA LYS A 120 -15.94 -17.43 0.52
C LYS A 120 -14.97 -17.06 -0.61
N PRO A 121 -13.68 -17.45 -0.48
CA PRO A 121 -12.73 -17.39 -1.60
C PRO A 121 -13.32 -18.03 -2.85
N ASN A 122 -13.27 -17.28 -3.95
CA ASN A 122 -13.83 -17.64 -5.25
C ASN A 122 -13.01 -16.98 -6.39
N THR A 123 -13.38 -17.25 -7.63
CA THR A 123 -12.71 -16.72 -8.83
C THR A 123 -13.73 -16.21 -9.85
N GLU A 124 -14.80 -15.56 -9.40
CA GLU A 124 -15.92 -15.16 -10.26
C GLU A 124 -15.67 -13.82 -10.99
N ASP A 125 -16.28 -13.62 -12.17
CA ASP A 125 -16.27 -12.33 -12.89
C ASP A 125 -17.38 -11.40 -12.36
N ALA A 126 -17.41 -11.21 -11.05
CA ALA A 126 -18.44 -10.49 -10.33
C ALA A 126 -17.93 -9.95 -8.99
N VAL A 127 -18.57 -8.89 -8.48
CA VAL A 127 -18.49 -8.57 -7.06
C VAL A 127 -19.45 -9.49 -6.31
N VAL A 128 -18.94 -10.27 -5.36
CA VAL A 128 -19.70 -11.24 -4.56
C VAL A 128 -19.86 -10.69 -3.14
N ILE A 129 -21.10 -10.61 -2.65
CA ILE A 129 -21.49 -9.96 -1.38
C ILE A 129 -22.22 -10.95 -0.46
N PRO A 130 -22.46 -10.64 0.83
CA PRO A 130 -23.16 -11.54 1.75
C PRO A 130 -24.66 -11.60 1.47
N ASP A 131 -25.30 -12.70 1.88
CA ASP A 131 -26.77 -12.82 1.85
C ASP A 131 -27.45 -11.68 2.66
N GLY A 132 -28.55 -11.17 2.13
CA GLY A 132 -29.32 -10.05 2.73
C GLY A 132 -28.84 -8.65 2.33
N TYR A 133 -27.75 -8.53 1.58
CA TYR A 133 -27.29 -7.28 0.98
C TYR A 133 -27.70 -7.18 -0.50
N GLU A 134 -27.69 -5.96 -1.04
CA GLU A 134 -27.82 -5.69 -2.47
C GLU A 134 -26.78 -4.65 -2.91
N GLN A 135 -26.38 -4.69 -4.18
CA GLN A 135 -25.31 -3.84 -4.71
C GLN A 135 -25.71 -3.08 -5.98
N ASN A 136 -25.03 -1.96 -6.22
CA ASN A 136 -25.17 -1.14 -7.41
C ASN A 136 -23.84 -0.45 -7.77
N VAL A 137 -23.63 -0.14 -9.05
CA VAL A 137 -22.50 0.66 -9.53
C VAL A 137 -22.85 2.15 -9.46
N LEU A 138 -21.94 2.99 -8.96
CA LEU A 138 -22.09 4.45 -8.95
C LEU A 138 -21.67 5.07 -10.29
N ILE A 139 -20.45 4.75 -10.74
CA ILE A 139 -19.81 5.28 -11.95
C ILE A 139 -18.65 4.37 -12.38
N ARG A 140 -18.31 4.37 -13.66
CA ARG A 140 -17.30 3.49 -14.30
C ARG A 140 -16.37 4.30 -15.19
N TRP A 141 -15.18 3.79 -15.51
CA TRP A 141 -14.29 4.41 -16.51
C TRP A 141 -15.04 4.82 -17.78
N GLY A 142 -14.88 6.07 -18.20
CA GLY A 142 -15.49 6.59 -19.41
C GLY A 142 -16.94 7.09 -19.27
N ASP A 143 -17.62 6.85 -18.14
CA ASP A 143 -18.93 7.49 -17.91
C ASP A 143 -18.74 9.03 -17.75
N PRO A 144 -19.62 9.86 -18.35
CA PRO A 144 -19.49 11.32 -18.30
C PRO A 144 -19.80 11.89 -16.92
N ILE A 145 -19.01 12.87 -16.47
CA ILE A 145 -19.21 13.55 -15.17
C ILE A 145 -20.00 14.87 -15.29
N HIS A 146 -20.54 15.18 -16.47
CA HIS A 146 -21.27 16.41 -16.77
C HIS A 146 -22.55 16.15 -17.56
N GLU A 147 -23.57 16.99 -17.35
CA GLU A 147 -24.81 16.99 -18.13
C GLU A 147 -24.51 17.28 -19.61
N GLY A 148 -24.91 16.36 -20.50
CA GLY A 148 -24.55 16.43 -21.92
C GLY A 148 -23.07 16.15 -22.22
N GLY A 149 -22.34 15.54 -21.27
CA GLY A 149 -20.99 15.02 -21.49
C GLY A 149 -20.96 13.88 -22.53
N PRO A 150 -19.77 13.56 -23.07
CA PRO A 150 -19.64 12.56 -24.13
C PRO A 150 -19.93 11.15 -23.62
N GLU A 151 -20.72 10.39 -24.38
CA GLU A 151 -20.92 8.96 -24.16
C GLU A 151 -19.60 8.18 -24.38
N PHE A 152 -19.45 7.04 -23.71
CA PHE A 152 -18.28 6.19 -23.85
C PHE A 152 -18.33 5.37 -25.14
N ASP A 153 -17.25 5.41 -25.92
CA ASP A 153 -17.08 4.65 -27.16
C ASP A 153 -15.63 4.12 -27.20
N PHE A 154 -15.45 2.86 -26.79
CA PHE A 154 -14.14 2.25 -26.58
C PHE A 154 -13.23 2.35 -27.82
N ASP A 155 -13.76 2.08 -29.01
CA ASP A 155 -12.99 2.13 -30.26
C ASP A 155 -12.83 3.57 -30.82
N LYS A 156 -13.33 4.60 -30.13
CA LYS A 156 -13.29 6.03 -30.55
C LYS A 156 -13.07 7.01 -29.39
N GLN A 157 -12.37 6.60 -28.33
CA GLN A 157 -12.02 7.50 -27.23
C GLN A 157 -11.08 8.62 -27.71
N THR A 158 -11.20 9.83 -27.16
CA THR A 158 -10.33 10.98 -27.47
C THR A 158 -9.90 11.72 -26.19
N PRO A 159 -8.82 12.51 -26.20
CA PRO A 159 -8.41 13.30 -25.03
C PRO A 159 -9.50 14.26 -24.56
N GLU A 160 -10.21 14.94 -25.47
CA GLU A 160 -11.28 15.89 -25.15
C GLU A 160 -12.54 15.23 -24.57
N ASN A 161 -12.71 13.92 -24.77
CA ASN A 161 -13.75 13.12 -24.14
C ASN A 161 -13.29 12.65 -22.76
N GLN A 162 -12.10 12.07 -22.67
CA GLN A 162 -11.55 11.54 -21.42
C GLN A 162 -11.37 12.61 -20.33
N LEU A 163 -11.09 13.86 -20.72
CA LEU A 163 -11.06 15.04 -19.82
C LEU A 163 -12.43 15.40 -19.19
N LYS A 164 -13.53 14.80 -19.64
CA LYS A 164 -14.92 15.05 -19.17
C LYS A 164 -15.62 13.78 -18.66
N GLN A 165 -14.86 12.70 -18.55
CA GLN A 165 -15.33 11.37 -18.14
C GLN A 165 -14.50 10.90 -16.94
N PHE A 166 -15.07 9.98 -16.18
CA PHE A 166 -14.37 9.28 -15.11
C PHE A 166 -13.07 8.66 -15.65
N GLY A 167 -11.99 8.73 -14.87
CA GLY A 167 -10.68 8.19 -15.25
C GLY A 167 -10.67 6.66 -15.29
N PHE A 168 -9.48 6.06 -15.50
CA PHE A 168 -9.35 4.61 -15.68
C PHE A 168 -9.32 3.89 -14.33
N ASN A 169 -8.15 3.56 -13.79
CA ASN A 169 -8.02 2.73 -12.59
C ASN A 169 -8.35 3.54 -11.33
N ASN A 170 -9.60 3.43 -10.89
CA ASN A 170 -10.08 4.07 -9.67
C ASN A 170 -9.47 3.46 -8.40
N ASP A 171 -8.81 4.28 -7.60
CA ASP A 171 -8.08 3.85 -6.40
C ASP A 171 -8.80 4.37 -5.13
N PHE A 172 -8.13 5.04 -4.19
CA PHE A 172 -8.75 5.63 -3.01
C PHE A 172 -9.86 6.63 -3.35
N ALA A 173 -10.79 6.79 -2.40
CA ALA A 173 -11.88 7.74 -2.53
C ALA A 173 -12.34 8.29 -1.19
N GLY A 174 -12.82 9.54 -1.20
CA GLY A 174 -13.45 10.22 -0.07
C GLY A 174 -14.87 10.67 -0.42
N LEU A 175 -15.80 10.60 0.54
CA LEU A 175 -17.15 11.15 0.42
C LEU A 175 -17.27 12.41 1.29
N ILE A 176 -16.89 13.55 0.71
CA ILE A 176 -16.74 14.82 1.42
C ILE A 176 -18.06 15.60 1.38
N LYS A 177 -18.54 16.08 2.53
CA LYS A 177 -19.74 16.90 2.61
C LYS A 177 -19.39 18.40 2.57
N ALA A 178 -19.85 19.10 1.54
CA ALA A 178 -19.66 20.53 1.39
C ALA A 178 -20.58 21.37 2.31
N GLU A 179 -20.29 22.67 2.48
CA GLU A 179 -21.05 23.58 3.35
C GLU A 179 -22.53 23.70 3.00
N ASP A 180 -22.89 23.60 1.72
CA ASP A 180 -24.27 23.62 1.23
C ASP A 180 -25.04 22.30 1.49
N GLY A 181 -24.33 21.28 1.96
CA GLY A 181 -24.85 19.96 2.31
C GLY A 181 -24.69 18.90 1.22
N THR A 182 -24.24 19.27 0.02
CA THR A 182 -23.97 18.34 -1.09
C THR A 182 -22.85 17.38 -0.73
N LEU A 183 -23.00 16.11 -1.12
CA LEU A 183 -21.95 15.11 -1.02
C LEU A 183 -21.10 15.15 -2.29
N LEU A 184 -19.78 15.15 -2.11
CA LEU A 184 -18.78 15.14 -3.16
C LEU A 184 -18.00 13.84 -3.03
N TYR A 185 -18.24 12.92 -3.96
CA TYR A 185 -17.42 11.74 -4.15
C TYR A 185 -16.14 12.16 -4.89
N VAL A 186 -15.00 12.05 -4.23
CA VAL A 186 -13.67 12.35 -4.78
C VAL A 186 -12.90 11.04 -4.88
N CYS A 187 -12.24 10.78 -6.01
CA CYS A 187 -11.67 9.48 -6.32
C CYS A 187 -10.37 9.61 -7.13
N SER A 188 -9.33 8.93 -6.65
CA SER A 188 -8.05 8.73 -7.31
C SER A 188 -8.20 7.93 -8.59
N HIS A 189 -7.34 8.24 -9.57
CA HIS A 189 -7.17 7.51 -10.82
C HIS A 189 -5.68 7.24 -11.00
N GLU A 190 -5.23 6.10 -10.46
CA GLU A 190 -3.82 5.80 -10.25
C GLU A 190 -3.06 5.71 -11.57
N TYR A 191 -3.37 4.69 -12.38
CA TYR A 191 -2.73 4.45 -13.67
C TYR A 191 -3.74 4.16 -14.80
N THR A 192 -3.19 3.74 -15.93
CA THR A 192 -3.89 3.27 -17.13
C THR A 192 -3.12 2.13 -17.75
N THR A 193 -3.84 1.15 -18.28
CA THR A 193 -3.28 0.03 -19.05
C THR A 193 -3.57 0.26 -20.53
N GLU A 194 -2.69 0.92 -21.27
CA GLU A 194 -2.92 1.17 -22.72
C GLU A 194 -3.23 -0.11 -23.54
N PRO A 195 -2.65 -1.31 -23.25
CA PRO A 195 -3.07 -2.57 -23.86
C PRO A 195 -4.55 -2.94 -23.68
N MET A 196 -5.20 -2.50 -22.59
CA MET A 196 -6.62 -2.72 -22.35
C MET A 196 -7.48 -1.54 -22.78
N MET A 197 -6.91 -0.35 -22.99
CA MET A 197 -7.62 0.83 -23.52
C MET A 197 -7.67 0.87 -25.05
N PHE A 198 -6.71 0.24 -25.76
CA PHE A 198 -6.61 0.36 -27.21
C PHE A 198 -6.36 -0.97 -27.93
N ARG A 199 -7.16 -1.23 -28.98
CA ARG A 199 -6.97 -2.32 -29.95
C ARG A 199 -5.52 -2.37 -30.46
N ALA A 200 -4.90 -3.54 -30.35
CA ALA A 200 -3.55 -3.85 -30.84
C ALA A 200 -2.45 -2.83 -30.44
N TYR A 201 -2.52 -2.27 -29.22
CA TYR A 201 -1.54 -1.33 -28.69
C TYR A 201 -0.10 -1.88 -28.69
N LYS A 202 0.88 -0.98 -28.86
CA LYS A 202 2.31 -1.24 -28.67
C LYS A 202 3.00 0.01 -28.14
N LYS A 203 3.83 -0.14 -27.11
CA LYS A 203 4.63 0.95 -26.51
C LYS A 203 5.56 1.61 -27.54
N GLU A 204 6.04 0.85 -28.52
CA GLU A 204 6.97 1.28 -29.56
C GLU A 204 6.30 2.20 -30.59
N ASP A 205 5.08 1.84 -31.01
CA ASP A 205 4.30 2.52 -32.06
C ASP A 205 3.24 3.50 -31.51
N ALA A 206 3.12 3.63 -30.18
CA ALA A 206 2.11 4.43 -29.48
C ALA A 206 1.97 5.85 -30.02
N THR A 207 0.74 6.27 -30.34
CA THR A 207 0.47 7.60 -30.92
C THR A 207 0.38 8.68 -29.85
N LYS A 208 0.55 9.96 -30.25
CA LYS A 208 0.33 11.08 -29.33
C LYS A 208 -1.09 11.09 -28.76
N GLU A 209 -2.08 10.74 -29.57
CA GLU A 209 -3.49 10.68 -29.15
C GLU A 209 -3.71 9.63 -28.04
N GLN A 210 -3.07 8.46 -28.14
CA GLN A 210 -3.11 7.43 -27.09
C GLN A 210 -2.43 7.91 -25.79
N VAL A 211 -1.27 8.56 -25.90
CA VAL A 211 -0.56 9.17 -24.76
C VAL A 211 -1.38 10.29 -24.10
N ASP A 212 -2.05 11.12 -24.90
CA ASP A 212 -2.90 12.22 -24.41
C ASP A 212 -4.16 11.70 -23.71
N ILE A 213 -4.76 10.60 -24.21
CA ILE A 213 -5.86 9.88 -23.53
C ILE A 213 -5.37 9.30 -22.20
N GLY A 214 -4.20 8.64 -22.18
CA GLY A 214 -3.59 8.11 -20.97
C GLY A 214 -3.39 9.19 -19.90
N LEU A 215 -2.72 10.28 -20.25
CA LEU A 215 -2.51 11.45 -19.36
C LEU A 215 -3.82 12.10 -18.87
N ALA A 216 -4.88 12.06 -19.68
CA ALA A 216 -6.22 12.56 -19.31
C ALA A 216 -7.02 11.56 -18.43
N ALA A 217 -6.67 10.27 -18.43
CA ALA A 217 -7.33 9.24 -17.64
C ALA A 217 -6.73 9.09 -16.22
N HIS A 218 -5.45 9.43 -16.02
CA HIS A 218 -4.82 9.55 -14.70
C HIS A 218 -5.39 10.72 -13.87
N GLY A 219 -5.10 10.73 -12.56
CA GLY A 219 -5.26 11.87 -11.67
C GLY A 219 -6.40 11.69 -10.68
N GLN A 220 -7.43 12.53 -10.76
CA GLN A 220 -8.55 12.54 -9.81
C GLN A 220 -9.87 12.86 -10.53
N THR A 221 -10.99 12.40 -9.96
CA THR A 221 -12.34 12.85 -10.29
C THR A 221 -13.03 13.38 -9.04
N ILE A 222 -13.60 14.58 -9.11
CA ILE A 222 -14.61 15.09 -8.17
C ILE A 222 -15.98 14.94 -8.82
N LEU A 223 -16.95 14.40 -8.09
CA LEU A 223 -18.31 14.13 -8.56
C LEU A 223 -19.32 14.43 -7.44
N ALA A 224 -20.22 15.38 -7.65
CA ALA A 224 -21.34 15.60 -6.76
C ALA A 224 -22.34 14.43 -6.86
N VAL A 225 -22.87 13.99 -5.71
CA VAL A 225 -23.76 12.83 -5.60
C VAL A 225 -24.91 13.07 -4.63
N GLU A 226 -26.06 12.46 -4.88
CA GLU A 226 -27.23 12.42 -3.98
C GLU A 226 -27.56 10.98 -3.58
N GLU A 227 -28.07 10.79 -2.36
CA GLU A 227 -28.48 9.48 -1.82
C GLU A 227 -29.97 9.22 -2.08
N ASP A 228 -30.31 8.01 -2.54
CA ASP A 228 -31.69 7.60 -2.85
C ASP A 228 -32.44 6.96 -1.65
N ASP A 229 -33.68 6.52 -1.90
CA ASP A 229 -34.56 5.94 -0.88
C ASP A 229 -34.12 4.55 -0.36
N LYS A 230 -33.08 3.95 -0.95
CA LYS A 230 -32.41 2.73 -0.47
C LYS A 230 -31.05 3.00 0.20
N GLY A 231 -30.51 4.21 0.09
CA GLY A 231 -29.14 4.52 0.52
C GLY A 231 -28.08 4.36 -0.57
N PHE A 232 -28.44 4.26 -1.85
CA PHE A 232 -27.49 4.30 -2.96
C PHE A 232 -27.23 5.73 -3.43
N LEU A 233 -25.96 6.09 -3.62
CA LEU A 233 -25.54 7.35 -4.24
C LEU A 233 -25.76 7.32 -5.76
N LYS A 234 -26.09 8.48 -6.34
CA LYS A 234 -26.27 8.70 -7.78
C LYS A 234 -25.59 10.01 -8.23
N PRO A 235 -25.02 10.10 -9.44
CA PRO A 235 -24.32 11.30 -9.91
C PRO A 235 -25.23 12.51 -10.17
N ILE A 236 -24.89 13.67 -9.59
CA ILE A 236 -25.51 14.97 -9.90
C ILE A 236 -24.71 15.61 -11.04
N LEU A 237 -24.97 15.19 -12.28
CA LEU A 237 -24.21 15.61 -13.47
C LEU A 237 -24.28 17.12 -13.79
N SER A 238 -25.21 17.86 -13.17
CA SER A 238 -25.40 19.30 -13.36
C SER A 238 -24.72 20.18 -12.29
N ASP A 239 -24.07 19.59 -11.27
CA ASP A 239 -23.27 20.36 -10.31
C ASP A 239 -21.97 20.86 -10.97
N LYS A 240 -21.52 22.04 -10.53
CA LYS A 240 -20.36 22.73 -11.07
C LYS A 240 -19.04 22.29 -10.43
N ARG A 241 -19.11 21.57 -9.30
CA ARG A 241 -17.95 20.98 -8.61
C ARG A 241 -17.41 19.74 -9.33
N ASN A 242 -18.21 19.12 -10.19
CA ASN A 242 -17.78 17.98 -10.99
C ASN A 242 -16.56 18.39 -11.82
N ARG A 243 -15.45 17.66 -11.69
CA ARG A 243 -14.15 18.10 -12.20
C ARG A 243 -13.22 16.91 -12.39
N ARG A 244 -12.45 16.91 -13.49
CA ARG A 244 -11.24 16.10 -13.64
C ARG A 244 -10.01 16.92 -13.27
N ILE A 245 -9.11 16.30 -12.52
CA ILE A 245 -7.73 16.71 -12.32
C ILE A 245 -6.87 15.60 -12.94
N THR A 246 -5.81 15.95 -13.67
CA THR A 246 -5.12 15.04 -14.60
C THR A 246 -3.63 15.32 -14.69
N GLY A 247 -2.91 14.55 -15.51
CA GLY A 247 -1.50 14.82 -15.86
C GLY A 247 -1.25 16.18 -16.54
N PHE A 248 -2.31 16.94 -16.88
CA PHE A 248 -2.26 18.28 -17.47
C PHE A 248 -2.74 19.42 -16.54
N THR A 249 -3.17 19.13 -15.31
CA THR A 249 -3.70 20.16 -14.40
C THR A 249 -2.55 20.89 -13.68
N GLU A 250 -2.57 22.22 -13.59
CA GLU A 250 -1.55 22.95 -12.84
C GLU A 250 -1.72 22.74 -11.31
N PHE A 251 -0.63 22.37 -10.63
CA PHE A 251 -0.47 22.32 -9.18
C PHE A 251 0.48 23.42 -8.72
N THR A 252 0.24 24.01 -7.55
CA THR A 252 1.24 24.82 -6.83
C THR A 252 2.09 23.96 -5.91
N VAL A 253 3.36 24.29 -5.75
CA VAL A 253 4.26 23.66 -4.77
C VAL A 253 4.40 24.54 -3.54
N ASP A 254 4.30 23.96 -2.34
CA ASP A 254 4.52 24.66 -1.06
C ASP A 254 5.61 24.00 -0.20
N GLY A 255 5.88 24.55 0.99
CA GLY A 255 6.86 23.99 1.92
C GLY A 255 8.34 24.26 1.55
N PRO A 256 9.29 23.58 2.22
CA PRO A 256 10.72 23.90 2.14
C PRO A 256 11.35 23.79 0.75
N ALA A 257 10.93 22.83 -0.08
CA ALA A 257 11.52 22.61 -1.39
C ALA A 257 10.93 23.53 -2.48
N ALA A 258 9.83 24.24 -2.20
CA ALA A 258 9.20 25.15 -3.15
C ALA A 258 10.17 26.24 -3.63
N GLY A 259 10.38 26.31 -4.93
CA GLY A 259 11.31 27.26 -5.55
C GLY A 259 12.80 26.88 -5.44
N HIS A 260 13.13 25.70 -4.91
CA HIS A 260 14.49 25.19 -4.88
C HIS A 260 15.01 24.84 -6.29
N ASP A 261 16.32 24.92 -6.53
CA ASP A 261 16.90 24.74 -7.88
C ASP A 261 16.69 23.33 -8.44
N LEU A 262 16.53 22.32 -7.58
CA LEU A 262 16.21 20.95 -7.96
C LEU A 262 14.74 20.74 -8.41
N LEU A 263 13.86 21.74 -8.23
CA LEU A 263 12.47 21.72 -8.72
C LEU A 263 12.25 22.61 -9.95
N LYS A 264 13.31 23.15 -10.57
CA LYS A 264 13.21 24.05 -11.74
C LYS A 264 13.41 23.29 -13.05
N THR A 265 12.57 23.57 -14.03
CA THR A 265 12.66 23.04 -15.41
C THR A 265 12.59 24.18 -16.42
N LYS A 266 12.70 23.89 -17.72
CA LYS A 266 12.52 24.95 -18.75
C LYS A 266 11.09 25.49 -18.81
N ALA A 267 10.10 24.67 -18.45
CA ALA A 267 8.69 25.05 -18.39
C ALA A 267 8.37 25.88 -17.14
N ASP A 268 8.88 25.46 -15.97
CA ASP A 268 8.81 26.22 -14.73
C ASP A 268 10.22 26.59 -14.21
N PRO A 269 10.77 27.75 -14.62
CA PRO A 269 12.03 28.26 -14.07
C PRO A 269 11.88 28.87 -12.67
N THR A 270 10.67 28.87 -12.08
CA THR A 270 10.45 29.34 -10.70
C THR A 270 10.57 28.23 -9.68
N GLY A 271 10.18 27.00 -10.02
CA GLY A 271 10.15 25.84 -9.11
C GLY A 271 8.92 25.82 -8.19
N MET A 272 7.85 26.53 -8.57
CA MET A 272 6.64 26.76 -7.78
C MET A 272 5.37 26.13 -8.40
N LYS A 273 5.45 25.61 -9.63
CA LYS A 273 4.31 25.12 -10.42
C LYS A 273 4.63 23.80 -11.12
N VAL A 274 3.79 22.80 -10.94
CA VAL A 274 3.93 21.48 -11.59
C VAL A 274 2.75 21.23 -12.53
N GLU A 275 3.01 20.66 -13.69
CA GLU A 275 1.96 20.22 -14.61
C GLU A 275 1.58 18.78 -14.27
N GLY A 276 0.49 18.63 -13.53
CA GLY A 276 -0.19 17.38 -13.26
C GLY A 276 0.20 16.63 -11.99
N THR A 277 -0.59 15.59 -11.75
CA THR A 277 -0.37 14.52 -10.79
C THR A 277 -0.48 13.18 -11.53
N LEU A 278 0.26 12.17 -11.08
CA LEU A 278 0.40 10.86 -11.72
C LEU A 278 0.59 9.78 -10.67
N ASN A 279 0.17 8.55 -10.97
CA ASN A 279 0.24 7.40 -10.06
C ASN A 279 -0.35 7.74 -8.68
N ASN A 280 -1.61 8.17 -8.73
CA ASN A 280 -2.39 8.55 -7.57
C ASN A 280 -2.99 7.30 -6.91
N CYS A 281 -2.26 6.69 -5.98
CA CYS A 281 -2.74 5.58 -5.16
C CYS A 281 -3.66 6.11 -4.03
N SER A 282 -3.42 5.66 -2.79
CA SER A 282 -4.23 5.99 -1.62
C SER A 282 -4.14 7.46 -1.18
N GLY A 283 -4.62 7.79 0.02
CA GLY A 283 -4.78 9.18 0.42
C GLY A 283 -5.27 9.43 1.85
N GLY A 284 -6.22 10.35 1.97
CA GLY A 284 -6.90 10.68 3.23
C GLY A 284 -7.94 11.79 3.05
N VAL A 285 -8.98 11.80 3.87
CA VAL A 285 -9.94 12.92 3.92
C VAL A 285 -9.64 13.78 5.15
N THR A 286 -9.37 15.07 4.95
CA THR A 286 -8.99 15.93 6.07
C THR A 286 -10.21 16.34 6.89
N PRO A 287 -10.05 16.56 8.21
CA PRO A 287 -11.10 17.15 9.06
C PRO A 287 -11.51 18.58 8.68
N TRP A 288 -10.86 19.19 7.69
CA TRP A 288 -11.22 20.50 7.12
C TRP A 288 -11.85 20.43 5.73
N GLY A 289 -12.18 19.23 5.23
CA GLY A 289 -12.99 19.04 4.02
C GLY A 289 -12.21 19.03 2.71
N THR A 290 -10.88 18.85 2.76
CA THR A 290 -10.03 18.62 1.59
C THR A 290 -9.72 17.13 1.41
N TYR A 291 -9.27 16.79 0.22
CA TYR A 291 -8.87 15.46 -0.19
C TYR A 291 -7.34 15.41 -0.36
N LEU A 292 -6.71 14.42 0.27
CA LEU A 292 -5.29 14.11 0.11
C LEU A 292 -5.14 12.85 -0.74
N SER A 293 -4.10 12.80 -1.57
CA SER A 293 -3.68 11.58 -2.29
C SER A 293 -2.16 11.52 -2.40
N GLY A 294 -1.61 10.31 -2.29
CA GLY A 294 -0.20 10.03 -2.56
C GLY A 294 0.13 10.06 -4.05
N GLU A 295 1.36 10.42 -4.38
CA GLU A 295 1.98 10.13 -5.68
C GLU A 295 2.99 8.99 -5.46
N GLU A 296 2.71 7.84 -6.07
CA GLU A 296 3.25 6.55 -5.65
C GLU A 296 4.28 6.03 -6.68
N ASN A 297 3.96 5.07 -7.56
CA ASN A 297 4.87 4.47 -8.55
C ASN A 297 5.15 5.39 -9.78
N VAL A 298 5.56 6.65 -9.55
CA VAL A 298 5.83 7.66 -10.60
C VAL A 298 7.17 7.48 -11.35
N ASP A 299 7.97 6.47 -11.00
CA ASP A 299 9.25 6.16 -11.63
C ASP A 299 9.11 5.60 -13.04
N GLN A 300 8.02 4.88 -13.32
CA GLN A 300 7.78 4.20 -14.60
C GLN A 300 7.60 5.15 -15.81
N TYR A 301 7.30 6.43 -15.57
CA TYR A 301 6.93 7.42 -16.60
C TYR A 301 8.13 8.13 -17.23
N PHE A 302 9.35 7.92 -16.72
CA PHE A 302 10.54 8.68 -17.09
C PHE A 302 11.55 7.84 -17.89
N GLY A 303 12.03 8.38 -19.00
CA GLY A 303 13.00 7.73 -19.89
C GLY A 303 14.29 8.51 -20.07
N ASN A 304 15.24 7.92 -20.79
CA ASN A 304 16.51 8.53 -21.21
C ASN A 304 17.52 8.85 -20.09
N VAL A 305 17.36 8.27 -18.89
CA VAL A 305 18.27 8.49 -17.74
C VAL A 305 19.74 8.23 -18.12
N GLY A 306 20.03 7.18 -18.90
CA GLY A 306 21.38 6.83 -19.34
C GLY A 306 22.05 7.81 -20.30
N LYS A 307 21.36 8.88 -20.72
CA LYS A 307 21.91 10.00 -21.51
C LYS A 307 22.33 11.19 -20.63
N LEU A 308 22.04 11.16 -19.32
CA LEU A 308 22.62 12.08 -18.34
C LEU A 308 24.14 11.91 -18.24
N LYS A 309 24.80 12.99 -17.79
CA LYS A 309 26.26 13.04 -17.52
C LYS A 309 26.58 13.29 -16.05
N ASP A 310 25.56 13.46 -15.23
CA ASP A 310 25.69 13.68 -13.79
C ASP A 310 25.47 12.33 -13.08
N GLU A 311 26.57 11.71 -12.66
CA GLU A 311 26.58 10.40 -12.01
C GLU A 311 25.88 10.42 -10.64
N ASP A 312 25.86 11.57 -9.95
CA ASP A 312 25.17 11.73 -8.66
C ASP A 312 23.66 11.86 -8.87
N ALA A 313 23.23 12.63 -9.88
CA ALA A 313 21.82 12.67 -10.29
C ALA A 313 21.31 11.30 -10.73
N VAL A 314 22.07 10.55 -11.54
CA VAL A 314 21.71 9.17 -11.94
C VAL A 314 21.63 8.24 -10.72
N LYS A 315 22.55 8.35 -9.75
CA LYS A 315 22.49 7.56 -8.51
C LYS A 315 21.26 7.91 -7.66
N LYS A 316 20.93 9.20 -7.54
CA LYS A 316 19.74 9.69 -6.82
C LYS A 316 18.45 9.21 -7.51
N LEU A 317 18.37 9.27 -8.83
CA LEU A 317 17.26 8.74 -9.62
C LEU A 317 17.09 7.23 -9.40
N LYS A 318 18.17 6.44 -9.42
CA LYS A 318 18.11 5.01 -9.07
C LYS A 318 17.58 4.77 -7.66
N ARG A 319 17.89 5.63 -6.67
CA ARG A 319 17.37 5.49 -5.28
C ARG A 319 15.84 5.67 -5.17
N TYR A 320 15.23 6.25 -6.21
CA TYR A 320 13.77 6.38 -6.42
C TYR A 320 13.29 5.50 -7.58
N SER A 321 13.96 4.37 -7.85
CA SER A 321 13.60 3.34 -8.84
C SER A 321 13.47 3.78 -10.31
N VAL A 322 13.74 5.05 -10.63
CA VAL A 322 13.70 5.57 -12.00
C VAL A 322 14.72 4.83 -12.88
N LYS A 323 14.21 4.05 -13.84
CA LYS A 323 14.98 3.06 -14.60
C LYS A 323 16.02 3.69 -15.53
N ASN A 324 17.14 2.99 -15.70
CA ASN A 324 18.21 3.41 -16.60
C ASN A 324 17.97 2.93 -18.05
N GLU A 325 16.83 3.29 -18.62
CA GLU A 325 16.39 2.86 -19.96
C GLU A 325 16.29 4.02 -20.96
N GLU A 326 16.28 3.70 -22.26
CA GLU A 326 16.12 4.70 -23.33
C GLU A 326 14.65 5.10 -23.54
N LEU A 327 13.73 4.14 -23.44
CA LEU A 327 12.30 4.40 -23.35
C LEU A 327 11.80 4.08 -21.94
N SER A 328 10.80 4.82 -21.47
CA SER A 328 10.10 4.49 -20.22
C SER A 328 9.18 3.28 -20.39
N ASP A 329 8.45 2.86 -19.34
CA ASP A 329 7.38 1.86 -19.48
C ASP A 329 6.11 2.41 -20.15
N ARG A 330 6.09 3.73 -20.41
CA ARG A 330 4.96 4.45 -21.02
C ARG A 330 5.29 5.05 -22.39
N ALA A 331 6.57 5.24 -22.69
CA ALA A 331 7.11 5.89 -23.89
C ALA A 331 6.63 7.34 -24.16
N TRP A 332 6.10 8.04 -23.14
CA TRP A 332 5.54 9.39 -23.24
C TRP A 332 6.59 10.46 -23.61
N GLU A 333 7.86 10.22 -23.27
CA GLU A 333 9.03 11.06 -23.59
C GLU A 333 9.30 11.21 -25.10
N LYS A 334 8.63 10.42 -25.96
CA LYS A 334 8.58 10.63 -27.42
C LYS A 334 7.86 11.92 -27.82
N TYR A 335 6.91 12.39 -27.00
CA TYR A 335 6.03 13.52 -27.30
C TYR A 335 6.16 14.68 -26.31
N TYR A 336 6.59 14.39 -25.09
CA TYR A 336 6.65 15.35 -23.98
C TYR A 336 8.04 15.38 -23.37
N ASP A 337 8.78 16.46 -23.64
CA ASP A 337 10.16 16.66 -23.15
C ASP A 337 10.31 16.59 -21.62
N ARG A 338 9.22 16.77 -20.85
CA ARG A 338 9.22 16.66 -19.39
C ARG A 338 9.51 15.23 -18.89
N PHE A 339 9.12 14.20 -19.66
CA PHE A 339 9.41 12.81 -19.32
C PHE A 339 10.78 12.33 -19.85
N ASP A 340 11.44 13.13 -20.69
CA ASP A 340 12.81 12.89 -21.13
C ASP A 340 13.78 13.48 -20.10
N VAL A 341 14.28 12.62 -19.20
CA VAL A 341 15.19 13.04 -18.12
C VAL A 341 16.48 13.66 -18.67
N SER A 342 16.90 13.32 -19.90
CA SER A 342 18.06 13.92 -20.54
C SER A 342 17.83 15.37 -20.99
N LYS A 343 16.56 15.80 -21.06
CA LYS A 343 16.14 17.19 -21.33
C LYS A 343 15.74 17.92 -20.04
N GLU A 344 14.87 17.37 -19.21
CA GLU A 344 14.40 17.97 -17.95
C GLU A 344 14.78 17.10 -16.72
N PRO A 345 16.07 17.07 -16.31
CA PRO A 345 16.56 16.18 -15.25
C PRO A 345 15.91 16.38 -13.87
N ASN A 346 15.25 17.52 -13.66
CA ASN A 346 14.56 17.88 -12.43
C ASN A 346 13.07 17.49 -12.41
N GLU A 347 12.47 17.07 -13.53
CA GLU A 347 11.04 16.71 -13.54
C GLU A 347 10.70 15.54 -12.59
N PRO A 348 11.50 14.46 -12.46
CA PRO A 348 11.27 13.43 -11.45
C PRO A 348 11.25 13.93 -9.99
N ASN A 349 11.87 15.08 -9.69
CA ASN A 349 11.83 15.69 -8.36
C ASN A 349 10.51 16.42 -8.08
N ARG A 350 9.69 16.69 -9.10
CA ARG A 350 8.41 17.43 -9.03
C ARG A 350 7.18 16.52 -8.88
N PHE A 351 7.43 15.21 -8.75
CA PHE A 351 6.48 14.17 -8.41
C PHE A 351 6.98 13.38 -7.19
N PHE A 352 6.19 12.40 -6.72
CA PHE A 352 6.37 11.65 -5.46
C PHE A 352 6.06 12.50 -4.21
N TRP A 353 5.06 13.37 -4.29
CA TRP A 353 4.62 14.22 -3.18
C TRP A 353 3.18 13.91 -2.80
N LEU A 354 2.84 14.03 -1.51
CA LEU A 354 1.44 14.11 -1.10
C LEU A 354 0.79 15.37 -1.68
N VAL A 355 -0.38 15.22 -2.30
CA VAL A 355 -1.13 16.33 -2.92
C VAL A 355 -2.44 16.63 -2.19
N GLU A 356 -2.79 17.90 -2.06
CA GLU A 356 -4.05 18.37 -1.45
C GLU A 356 -4.96 19.06 -2.48
N ILE A 357 -6.25 18.72 -2.43
CA ILE A 357 -7.31 19.24 -3.30
C ILE A 357 -8.46 19.75 -2.44
N ASP A 358 -8.90 20.99 -2.69
CA ASP A 358 -10.21 21.49 -2.26
C ASP A 358 -11.26 21.09 -3.33
N PRO A 359 -12.19 20.16 -3.02
CA PRO A 359 -13.25 19.75 -3.94
C PRO A 359 -14.45 20.71 -3.94
N SER A 360 -14.51 21.65 -3.00
CA SER A 360 -15.64 22.56 -2.85
C SER A 360 -15.59 23.74 -3.83
N ASP A 361 -14.39 24.24 -4.17
CA ASP A 361 -14.17 25.18 -5.28
C ASP A 361 -13.64 24.45 -6.54
N PRO A 362 -14.42 24.34 -7.63
CA PRO A 362 -13.94 23.76 -8.90
C PRO A 362 -12.84 24.58 -9.58
N ASN A 363 -12.54 25.80 -9.10
CA ASN A 363 -11.47 26.67 -9.60
C ASN A 363 -10.20 26.61 -8.73
N SER A 364 -10.20 25.82 -7.64
CA SER A 364 -9.06 25.66 -6.75
C SER A 364 -7.82 25.19 -7.52
N THR A 365 -6.63 25.70 -7.20
CA THR A 365 -5.37 25.14 -7.68
C THR A 365 -4.88 24.13 -6.64
N PRO A 366 -4.78 22.83 -6.97
CA PRO A 366 -4.25 21.82 -6.05
C PRO A 366 -2.82 22.11 -5.60
N VAL A 367 -2.42 21.56 -4.44
CA VAL A 367 -1.12 21.79 -3.81
C VAL A 367 -0.31 20.50 -3.77
N LYS A 368 1.02 20.59 -3.99
CA LYS A 368 1.98 19.53 -3.63
C LYS A 368 2.74 19.95 -2.37
N HIS A 369 2.62 19.17 -1.30
CA HIS A 369 3.18 19.53 0.02
C HIS A 369 4.59 19.00 0.20
N THR A 370 5.61 19.87 0.19
CA THR A 370 7.00 19.39 0.27
C THR A 370 7.51 19.14 1.68
N ALA A 371 6.81 19.62 2.73
CA ALA A 371 7.27 19.45 4.11
C ALA A 371 7.00 18.04 4.68
N VAL A 372 6.11 17.26 4.07
CA VAL A 372 5.84 15.85 4.44
C VAL A 372 6.83 14.85 3.82
N GLY A 373 7.79 15.33 3.02
CA GLY A 373 8.80 14.53 2.35
C GLY A 373 8.44 14.18 0.90
N ARG A 374 9.36 13.48 0.23
CA ARG A 374 9.20 12.98 -1.15
C ARG A 374 9.58 11.49 -1.21
N PHE A 375 8.61 10.64 -1.53
CA PHE A 375 8.74 9.18 -1.62
C PHE A 375 7.49 8.56 -2.26
N LYS A 376 7.42 7.22 -2.39
CA LYS A 376 6.25 6.54 -2.99
C LYS A 376 5.09 6.57 -1.98
N HIS A 377 4.43 7.72 -1.88
CA HIS A 377 3.36 7.91 -0.90
C HIS A 377 2.20 7.02 -1.27
N GLU A 378 1.90 6.04 -0.42
CA GLU A 378 0.61 5.37 -0.50
C GLU A 378 -0.48 6.34 -0.05
N ALA A 379 -0.44 6.70 1.23
CA ALA A 379 -1.50 7.41 1.92
C ALA A 379 -0.99 8.68 2.63
N GLY A 380 -1.93 9.52 3.06
CA GLY A 380 -1.68 10.77 3.77
C GLY A 380 -2.72 11.01 4.85
N GLN A 381 -2.85 10.05 5.76
CA GLN A 381 -3.95 10.00 6.73
C GLN A 381 -3.71 10.95 7.91
N ILE A 382 -4.76 11.73 8.25
CA ILE A 382 -4.68 12.82 9.21
C ILE A 382 -5.27 12.43 10.57
N TYR A 383 -4.44 12.48 11.61
CA TYR A 383 -4.89 12.48 13.00
C TYR A 383 -4.89 13.90 13.59
N VAL A 384 -5.83 14.16 14.50
CA VAL A 384 -5.91 15.41 15.27
C VAL A 384 -6.01 15.05 16.75
N THR A 385 -5.07 15.55 17.55
CA THR A 385 -5.05 15.35 19.00
C THR A 385 -6.13 16.17 19.72
N ASP A 386 -6.47 15.78 20.96
CA ASP A 386 -7.35 16.54 21.87
C ASP A 386 -6.98 18.03 22.00
N ASP A 387 -5.70 18.38 21.85
CA ASP A 387 -5.19 19.74 21.96
C ASP A 387 -5.14 20.50 20.61
N GLY A 388 -5.62 19.88 19.53
CA GLY A 388 -5.73 20.44 18.18
C GLY A 388 -4.46 20.34 17.33
N THR A 389 -3.43 19.62 17.78
CA THR A 389 -2.21 19.37 16.99
C THR A 389 -2.53 18.36 15.89
N VAL A 390 -2.07 18.63 14.66
CA VAL A 390 -2.36 17.80 13.50
C VAL A 390 -1.14 16.98 13.10
N VAL A 391 -1.37 15.71 12.80
CA VAL A 391 -0.33 14.74 12.45
C VAL A 391 -0.73 14.00 11.17
N CYS A 392 0.18 13.89 10.21
CA CYS A 392 -0.01 13.07 9.02
C CYS A 392 0.86 11.81 9.13
N TYR A 393 0.29 10.65 8.84
CA TYR A 393 1.02 9.38 8.69
C TYR A 393 1.03 8.96 7.22
N SER A 394 2.09 8.27 6.79
CA SER A 394 2.28 7.89 5.39
C SER A 394 3.21 6.68 5.25
N GLY A 395 2.80 5.70 4.44
CA GLY A 395 3.65 4.61 3.96
C GLY A 395 4.45 5.02 2.73
N ASP A 396 5.62 4.42 2.57
CA ASP A 396 6.47 4.52 1.37
C ASP A 396 6.51 3.15 0.70
N ASP A 397 5.66 2.93 -0.30
CA ASP A 397 5.51 1.61 -0.89
C ASP A 397 6.72 1.22 -1.75
N GLU A 398 7.74 0.68 -1.10
CA GLU A 398 8.67 -0.23 -1.74
C GLU A 398 9.28 -1.19 -0.72
N ARG A 399 9.73 -2.35 -1.21
CA ARG A 399 10.35 -3.37 -0.35
C ARG A 399 11.61 -2.79 0.30
N PHE A 400 11.64 -2.81 1.64
CA PHE A 400 12.70 -2.24 2.47
C PHE A 400 12.75 -0.71 2.54
N GLU A 401 11.64 0.00 2.30
CA GLU A 401 11.49 1.42 2.65
C GLU A 401 10.77 1.60 4.00
N TYR A 402 10.11 2.73 4.26
CA TYR A 402 9.91 3.25 5.61
C TYR A 402 8.48 3.75 5.87
N ILE A 403 8.09 3.81 7.15
CA ILE A 403 6.88 4.54 7.60
C ILE A 403 7.28 5.93 8.07
N TYR A 404 6.55 6.95 7.65
CA TYR A 404 6.80 8.36 7.98
C TYR A 404 5.67 8.99 8.81
N LYS A 405 6.03 10.05 9.54
CA LYS A 405 5.15 10.84 10.41
C LYS A 405 5.50 12.31 10.29
N PHE A 406 4.53 13.17 9.99
CA PHE A 406 4.70 14.62 10.01
C PHE A 406 3.83 15.24 11.10
N VAL A 407 4.45 15.94 12.07
CA VAL A 407 3.75 16.65 13.14
C VAL A 407 3.72 18.14 12.81
N SER A 408 2.53 18.70 12.56
CA SER A 408 2.40 20.13 12.25
C SER A 408 2.66 20.99 13.49
N SER A 409 3.35 22.12 13.30
CA SER A 409 3.43 23.18 14.30
C SER A 409 2.19 24.08 14.30
N ARG A 410 1.31 23.93 13.29
CA ARG A 410 -0.01 24.54 13.27
C ARG A 410 -1.04 23.61 13.87
N LYS A 411 -2.00 24.23 14.55
CA LYS A 411 -3.20 23.58 15.04
C LYS A 411 -4.35 23.79 14.09
N ILE A 412 -5.26 22.82 14.03
CA ILE A 412 -6.50 22.94 13.28
C ILE A 412 -7.32 24.14 13.79
N LYS A 413 -8.09 24.75 12.89
CA LYS A 413 -9.12 25.74 13.23
C LYS A 413 -10.43 25.34 12.58
N GLU A 414 -11.46 25.16 13.40
CA GLU A 414 -12.83 24.95 12.94
C GLU A 414 -13.28 26.10 12.02
N GLY A 415 -13.75 25.78 10.81
CA GLY A 415 -14.25 26.75 9.83
C GLY A 415 -13.22 27.65 9.13
N ASP A 416 -11.91 27.47 9.32
CA ASP A 416 -10.85 28.26 8.65
C ASP A 416 -10.05 27.38 7.67
N LEU A 417 -10.72 26.89 6.63
CA LEU A 417 -10.13 26.08 5.54
C LEU A 417 -8.82 26.69 5.01
N LYS A 418 -8.78 28.01 4.83
CA LYS A 418 -7.61 28.73 4.32
C LYS A 418 -6.40 28.68 5.26
N HIS A 419 -6.61 28.65 6.57
CA HIS A 419 -5.54 28.35 7.53
C HIS A 419 -5.16 26.87 7.50
N ASN A 420 -6.16 25.99 7.40
CA ASN A 420 -5.97 24.55 7.51
C ASN A 420 -5.18 23.94 6.35
N MET A 421 -5.38 24.39 5.10
CA MET A 421 -4.54 24.00 3.95
C MET A 421 -3.06 24.41 4.10
N GLY A 422 -2.75 25.28 5.07
CA GLY A 422 -1.37 25.64 5.42
C GLY A 422 -0.76 24.80 6.56
N ILE A 423 -1.43 23.74 7.03
CA ILE A 423 -0.98 22.90 8.15
C ILE A 423 0.16 21.98 7.72
N LEU A 424 0.07 21.37 6.53
CA LEU A 424 1.08 20.46 6.00
C LEU A 424 2.35 21.19 5.52
N SER A 425 2.33 22.53 5.40
CA SER A 425 3.48 23.36 5.04
C SER A 425 4.46 23.60 6.20
N GLU A 426 4.06 23.38 7.45
CA GLU A 426 4.75 23.90 8.64
C GLU A 426 4.71 22.91 9.82
N GLY A 427 5.84 22.29 10.15
CA GLY A 427 5.91 21.18 11.11
C GLY A 427 7.25 20.46 11.08
N THR A 428 7.31 19.26 11.66
CA THR A 428 8.50 18.39 11.61
C THR A 428 8.18 17.04 11.00
N LEU A 429 8.96 16.65 10.01
CA LEU A 429 8.97 15.32 9.39
C LEU A 429 9.87 14.37 10.18
N TYR A 430 9.37 13.17 10.42
CA TYR A 430 10.03 12.06 11.10
C TYR A 430 9.91 10.77 10.27
N VAL A 431 10.83 9.85 10.51
CA VAL A 431 10.80 8.47 9.99
C VAL A 431 10.82 7.45 11.13
N GLY A 432 10.12 6.34 10.95
CA GLY A 432 9.95 5.31 11.97
C GLY A 432 11.17 4.40 12.14
N LYS A 433 11.52 4.13 13.40
CA LYS A 433 12.47 3.08 13.77
C LYS A 433 11.82 2.16 14.79
N PHE A 434 11.43 0.99 14.30
CA PHE A 434 10.78 -0.08 15.05
C PHE A 434 11.84 -1.00 15.67
N ASN A 435 11.73 -1.26 16.97
CA ASN A 435 12.63 -2.12 17.73
C ASN A 435 11.80 -3.23 18.37
N GLY A 436 12.10 -4.49 18.05
CA GLY A 436 11.51 -5.67 18.70
C GLY A 436 12.07 -5.90 20.10
N ASN A 437 11.28 -6.51 20.99
CA ASN A 437 11.72 -6.88 22.33
C ASN A 437 12.23 -8.33 22.43
N SER A 438 11.76 -9.19 21.51
CA SER A 438 12.05 -10.62 21.40
C SER A 438 12.86 -10.98 20.13
N GLU A 439 13.31 -10.00 19.33
CA GLU A 439 14.20 -10.08 18.15
C GLU A 439 15.23 -11.24 18.13
N SER A 440 15.82 -11.62 19.28
CA SER A 440 16.76 -12.76 19.36
C SER A 440 16.14 -14.15 19.18
N GLU A 441 14.82 -14.25 19.13
CA GLU A 441 14.04 -15.48 18.92
C GLU A 441 13.56 -15.62 17.47
N ILE A 442 13.72 -14.59 16.63
CA ILE A 442 13.24 -14.54 15.25
C ILE A 442 14.23 -15.21 14.29
N ASP A 443 13.79 -16.26 13.59
CA ASP A 443 14.58 -17.00 12.60
C ASP A 443 14.06 -16.89 11.15
N GLY A 444 12.84 -16.36 10.99
CA GLY A 444 12.12 -16.23 9.73
C GLY A 444 10.96 -17.20 9.52
N SER A 445 10.63 -18.03 10.50
CA SER A 445 9.54 -19.02 10.45
C SER A 445 8.14 -18.46 10.66
N GLY A 446 8.00 -17.32 11.34
CA GLY A 446 6.72 -16.84 11.87
C GLY A 446 6.22 -17.56 13.12
N GLU A 447 7.02 -18.42 13.77
CA GLU A 447 6.69 -18.90 15.11
C GLU A 447 6.65 -17.72 16.11
N LEU A 448 5.61 -17.66 16.94
CA LEU A 448 5.45 -16.62 17.96
C LEU A 448 6.56 -16.71 19.03
N PRO A 449 7.16 -15.56 19.43
CA PRO A 449 8.00 -15.46 20.62
C PRO A 449 7.36 -15.99 21.91
N LYS A 450 8.19 -16.25 22.94
CA LYS A 450 7.76 -16.90 24.20
C LYS A 450 6.76 -16.11 25.06
N ASP A 451 6.53 -14.83 24.78
CA ASP A 451 5.49 -13.99 25.39
C ASP A 451 4.16 -13.97 24.58
N GLY A 452 4.14 -14.66 23.42
CA GLY A 452 2.93 -14.95 22.64
C GLY A 452 2.54 -13.86 21.64
N ARG A 453 3.49 -13.02 21.19
CA ARG A 453 3.24 -11.83 20.37
C ARG A 453 4.49 -11.42 19.57
N PHE A 454 4.30 -10.61 18.54
CA PHE A 454 5.35 -9.79 17.93
C PHE A 454 5.10 -8.33 18.35
N ASP A 455 5.89 -7.76 19.27
CA ASP A 455 5.67 -6.39 19.76
C ASP A 455 6.94 -5.65 20.22
N GLY A 456 6.84 -4.33 20.38
CA GLY A 456 8.02 -3.53 20.71
C GLY A 456 7.80 -2.02 20.86
N ASP A 457 8.89 -1.27 20.70
CA ASP A 457 8.94 0.19 20.85
C ASP A 457 9.31 0.89 19.53
N ILE A 458 8.65 2.02 19.27
CA ILE A 458 8.92 2.92 18.13
C ILE A 458 9.75 4.11 18.62
N GLU A 459 10.79 4.47 17.88
CA GLU A 459 11.52 5.73 17.97
C GLU A 459 11.27 6.52 16.67
N TRP A 460 10.72 7.73 16.75
CA TRP A 460 10.55 8.60 15.59
C TRP A 460 11.77 9.50 15.43
N LEU A 461 12.52 9.28 14.35
CA LEU A 461 13.77 10.00 14.06
C LEU A 461 13.45 11.27 13.26
N PRO A 462 13.77 12.48 13.76
CA PRO A 462 13.49 13.72 13.03
C PRO A 462 14.38 13.84 11.79
N LEU A 463 13.79 14.30 10.70
CA LEU A 463 14.48 14.54 9.43
C LEU A 463 14.58 16.05 9.12
N MET A 464 13.47 16.77 9.18
CA MET A 464 13.39 18.19 8.80
C MET A 464 12.30 18.92 9.58
N THR A 465 12.57 20.16 10.03
CA THR A 465 11.57 21.06 10.64
C THR A 465 11.38 22.33 9.81
N ALA A 466 10.15 22.57 9.33
CA ALA A 466 9.70 23.81 8.71
C ALA A 466 9.02 24.72 9.73
N LYS A 467 9.32 26.03 9.71
CA LYS A 467 8.96 26.98 10.77
C LYS A 467 8.10 28.14 10.25
N ALA A 468 7.24 28.67 11.11
CA ALA A 468 6.31 29.78 10.84
C ALA A 468 6.94 31.05 10.23
N ASP A 469 8.25 31.26 10.40
CA ASP A 469 8.98 32.42 9.88
C ASP A 469 9.66 32.17 8.52
N GLY A 470 9.30 31.08 7.83
CA GLY A 470 9.86 30.70 6.54
C GLY A 470 11.30 30.19 6.61
N LYS A 471 11.74 29.73 7.78
CA LYS A 471 13.02 29.02 7.94
C LYS A 471 12.79 27.52 8.05
N HIS A 472 13.78 26.77 7.61
CA HIS A 472 13.78 25.31 7.66
C HIS A 472 15.08 24.83 8.34
N GLU A 473 15.03 23.67 8.97
CA GLU A 473 16.15 23.06 9.70
C GLU A 473 16.25 21.59 9.33
N SER A 474 17.45 21.14 8.96
CA SER A 474 17.77 19.73 8.72
C SER A 474 18.29 19.11 10.01
N HIS A 475 17.83 17.91 10.34
CA HIS A 475 18.34 17.09 11.43
C HIS A 475 19.29 15.98 10.94
N VAL A 476 19.68 16.03 9.66
CA VAL A 476 20.41 14.97 8.96
C VAL A 476 21.79 15.46 8.50
N ASP A 477 22.83 14.79 8.97
CA ASP A 477 24.22 15.20 8.72
C ASP A 477 24.55 15.27 7.22
N GLY A 478 24.98 16.45 6.79
CA GLY A 478 25.35 16.72 5.39
C GLY A 478 24.19 16.65 4.41
N MET A 479 23.02 17.19 4.78
CA MET A 479 21.92 17.55 3.87
C MET A 479 21.31 18.88 4.31
N THR A 480 20.90 19.74 3.36
CA THR A 480 20.04 20.89 3.68
C THR A 480 18.60 20.46 3.97
N ALA A 481 17.75 21.34 4.49
CA ALA A 481 16.35 21.01 4.77
C ALA A 481 15.57 20.70 3.48
N GLU A 482 15.87 21.45 2.42
CA GLU A 482 15.34 21.28 1.07
C GLU A 482 15.81 19.97 0.44
N GLU A 483 17.08 19.59 0.63
CA GLU A 483 17.59 18.27 0.21
C GLU A 483 16.93 17.12 0.98
N VAL A 484 16.62 17.27 2.27
CA VAL A 484 15.89 16.26 3.05
C VAL A 484 14.45 16.09 2.55
N CYS A 485 13.81 17.18 2.09
CA CYS A 485 12.47 17.11 1.51
C CYS A 485 12.48 16.43 0.13
N ILE A 486 13.46 16.71 -0.74
CA ILE A 486 13.52 16.14 -2.10
C ILE A 486 14.10 14.71 -2.10
N TYR A 487 14.99 14.41 -1.15
CA TYR A 487 15.68 13.12 -1.04
C TYR A 487 15.36 12.41 0.29
N THR A 488 14.10 12.40 0.71
CA THR A 488 13.64 11.86 2.00
C THR A 488 14.06 10.41 2.25
N ARG A 489 13.98 9.51 1.26
CA ARG A 489 14.52 8.14 1.37
C ARG A 489 16.01 8.09 1.74
N ILE A 490 16.84 8.97 1.18
CA ILE A 490 18.29 9.08 1.51
C ILE A 490 18.49 9.67 2.92
N ALA A 491 17.58 10.53 3.36
CA ALA A 491 17.58 11.04 4.73
C ALA A 491 17.21 9.93 5.74
N GLY A 492 16.22 9.09 5.42
CA GLY A 492 15.85 7.88 6.17
C GLY A 492 16.98 6.86 6.26
N ASP A 493 17.69 6.62 5.16
CA ASP A 493 18.91 5.81 5.13
C ASP A 493 19.96 6.34 6.13
N LYS A 494 20.26 7.64 6.08
CA LYS A 494 21.28 8.27 6.92
C LYS A 494 21.01 8.22 8.43
N VAL A 495 19.74 8.29 8.86
CA VAL A 495 19.38 8.21 10.28
C VAL A 495 19.20 6.78 10.79
N GLY A 496 19.16 5.78 9.90
CA GLY A 496 18.98 4.38 10.26
C GLY A 496 17.53 4.03 10.59
N ALA A 497 16.60 4.43 9.72
CA ALA A 497 15.20 3.98 9.78
C ALA A 497 15.08 2.46 9.61
N THR A 498 14.02 1.87 10.20
CA THR A 498 13.75 0.42 10.09
C THR A 498 13.07 0.13 8.76
N ARG A 499 13.70 -0.73 7.96
CA ARG A 499 13.24 -1.12 6.63
C ARG A 499 12.08 -2.12 6.70
N MET A 500 10.97 -1.80 6.06
CA MET A 500 9.68 -2.48 6.21
C MET A 500 9.34 -3.38 4.99
N ASP A 501 8.29 -4.18 5.11
CA ASP A 501 7.81 -5.06 4.03
C ASP A 501 6.66 -4.41 3.26
N ARG A 502 7.00 -3.43 2.38
CA ARG A 502 6.05 -2.61 1.59
C ARG A 502 4.93 -1.98 2.45
N PRO A 503 5.19 -0.82 3.10
CA PRO A 503 4.15 0.00 3.71
C PRO A 503 3.20 0.58 2.66
N GLU A 504 2.08 -0.09 2.45
CA GLU A 504 0.89 0.43 1.75
C GLU A 504 0.13 1.36 2.75
N ASP A 505 -1.19 1.27 2.87
CA ASP A 505 -2.02 2.27 3.58
C ASP A 505 -1.85 2.27 5.12
N ILE A 506 -2.21 3.38 5.78
CA ILE A 506 -1.96 3.65 7.20
C ILE A 506 -3.00 4.58 7.87
N GLU A 507 -4.14 4.05 8.35
CA GLU A 507 -5.20 4.85 8.99
C GLU A 507 -5.16 4.86 10.54
N PRO A 508 -5.20 6.06 11.18
CA PRO A 508 -5.46 6.22 12.62
C PRO A 508 -6.91 5.95 13.01
N SER A 509 -7.14 5.04 13.96
CA SER A 509 -8.48 4.66 14.43
C SER A 509 -9.23 5.83 15.09
N PRO A 510 -10.42 6.23 14.58
CA PRO A 510 -11.21 7.33 15.14
C PRO A 510 -11.88 6.98 16.49
N LYS A 511 -11.63 5.79 17.05
CA LYS A 511 -12.09 5.38 18.39
C LYS A 511 -10.99 5.40 19.45
N THR A 512 -9.78 4.98 19.08
CA THR A 512 -8.71 4.66 20.03
C THR A 512 -7.45 5.49 19.83
N GLY A 513 -7.30 6.19 18.71
CA GLY A 513 -6.06 6.85 18.30
C GLY A 513 -4.99 5.88 17.79
N LYS A 514 -5.10 4.56 18.04
CA LYS A 514 -4.15 3.57 17.52
C LYS A 514 -4.11 3.61 16.00
N ILE A 515 -2.91 3.56 15.44
CA ILE A 515 -2.68 3.62 13.99
C ILE A 515 -2.47 2.20 13.47
N TYR A 516 -3.08 1.88 12.33
CA TYR A 516 -2.98 0.58 11.71
C TYR A 516 -2.36 0.75 10.32
N ALA A 517 -1.41 -0.11 9.95
CA ALA A 517 -0.72 -0.02 8.67
C ALA A 517 -0.63 -1.39 7.99
N ALA A 518 -0.85 -1.41 6.67
CA ALA A 518 -0.63 -2.57 5.83
C ALA A 518 0.87 -2.74 5.52
N LEU A 519 1.33 -4.00 5.54
CA LEU A 519 2.70 -4.39 5.17
C LEU A 519 2.60 -5.58 4.21
N THR A 520 2.25 -5.27 2.97
CA THR A 520 1.60 -6.16 1.99
C THR A 520 2.40 -7.40 1.57
N ASN A 521 3.71 -7.29 1.31
CA ASN A 521 4.61 -8.41 0.99
C ASN A 521 6.09 -7.99 0.84
N ASN A 522 7.00 -8.95 0.98
CA ASN A 522 8.41 -8.80 0.61
C ASN A 522 9.08 -10.15 0.29
N LYS A 523 9.05 -10.54 -0.99
CA LYS A 523 9.71 -11.76 -1.53
C LYS A 523 11.24 -11.84 -1.33
N TYR A 524 11.86 -10.87 -0.66
CA TYR A 524 13.29 -10.81 -0.38
C TYR A 524 13.66 -10.73 1.12
N ARG A 525 12.70 -10.53 2.03
CA ARG A 525 12.94 -10.52 3.49
C ARG A 525 13.69 -11.79 3.90
N GLY A 526 14.89 -11.69 4.48
CA GLY A 526 15.68 -12.88 4.88
C GLY A 526 16.18 -13.80 3.75
N LYS A 527 15.97 -13.44 2.47
CA LYS A 527 16.40 -14.22 1.29
C LYS A 527 17.93 -14.23 1.21
N ALA A 528 18.52 -15.35 0.80
CA ALA A 528 19.97 -15.48 0.68
C ALA A 528 20.42 -15.70 -0.77
N SER A 529 21.44 -14.95 -1.21
CA SER A 529 22.02 -15.09 -2.56
C SER A 529 22.31 -16.56 -2.92
N PRO A 530 21.93 -17.06 -4.10
CA PRO A 530 22.26 -18.42 -4.54
C PRO A 530 23.78 -18.62 -4.71
N ASP A 531 24.24 -19.86 -4.71
CA ASP A 531 25.63 -20.22 -5.06
C ASP A 531 25.81 -20.50 -6.56
N SER A 532 27.04 -20.78 -6.97
CA SER A 532 27.39 -21.08 -8.36
C SER A 532 26.83 -22.40 -8.91
N SER A 533 26.04 -23.14 -8.12
CA SER A 533 25.22 -24.28 -8.55
C SER A 533 23.72 -23.96 -8.63
N GLY A 534 23.33 -22.68 -8.46
CA GLY A 534 21.94 -22.23 -8.48
C GLY A 534 21.17 -22.54 -7.19
N LYS A 535 21.85 -22.93 -6.11
CA LYS A 535 21.19 -23.29 -4.84
C LYS A 535 21.28 -22.14 -3.85
N ALA A 536 20.15 -21.78 -3.24
CA ALA A 536 20.15 -21.02 -2.01
C ALA A 536 20.96 -21.77 -0.94
N GLN A 537 21.85 -21.07 -0.25
CA GLN A 537 22.57 -21.63 0.90
C GLN A 537 22.06 -20.97 2.17
N ASP A 538 21.85 -21.76 3.21
CA ASP A 538 21.54 -21.30 4.58
C ASP A 538 22.75 -20.67 5.29
N ASN A 539 23.63 -20.04 4.51
CA ASN A 539 24.75 -19.21 4.97
C ASN A 539 24.30 -17.73 5.00
N LYS A 540 23.08 -17.48 5.50
CA LYS A 540 22.35 -16.20 5.50
C LYS A 540 23.27 -14.98 5.72
N ALA A 541 24.00 -14.97 6.84
CA ALA A 541 24.88 -13.85 7.22
C ALA A 541 26.25 -13.80 6.50
N ALA A 542 26.67 -14.84 5.76
CA ALA A 542 28.06 -14.96 5.27
C ALA A 542 28.31 -14.24 3.94
N LYS A 543 27.28 -14.08 3.09
CA LYS A 543 27.42 -13.43 1.77
C LYS A 543 27.26 -11.90 1.80
N LYS A 544 26.77 -11.35 2.92
CA LYS A 544 26.39 -9.93 3.09
C LYS A 544 25.32 -9.39 2.13
N THR A 545 24.76 -10.21 1.23
CA THR A 545 23.71 -9.79 0.30
C THR A 545 22.57 -10.80 0.19
N ASP A 546 21.39 -10.32 -0.19
CA ASP A 546 20.09 -11.00 -0.13
C ASP A 546 19.66 -11.72 -1.43
N GLY A 547 20.49 -11.67 -2.46
CA GLY A 547 20.23 -12.18 -3.81
C GLY A 547 19.98 -11.09 -4.85
N ALA A 548 19.59 -9.88 -4.41
CA ALA A 548 19.39 -8.68 -5.22
C ALA A 548 20.61 -7.73 -5.20
N GLY A 549 21.75 -8.20 -4.70
CA GLY A 549 22.96 -7.38 -4.52
C GLY A 549 22.90 -6.39 -3.34
N ARG A 550 21.71 -6.07 -2.81
CA ARG A 550 21.51 -5.22 -1.62
C ARG A 550 22.13 -5.84 -0.35
N PRO A 551 22.47 -5.04 0.68
CA PRO A 551 22.89 -5.55 1.98
C PRO A 551 21.88 -6.52 2.60
N TYR A 552 22.33 -7.71 3.01
CA TYR A 552 21.48 -8.77 3.57
C TYR A 552 20.80 -8.31 4.85
N GLU A 553 19.49 -8.50 4.90
CA GLU A 553 18.67 -8.28 6.07
C GLU A 553 17.84 -9.52 6.38
N GLY A 554 17.81 -9.91 7.66
CA GLY A 554 17.03 -11.05 8.12
C GLY A 554 15.53 -10.76 8.16
N ALA A 555 14.77 -11.78 8.55
CA ALA A 555 13.56 -11.54 9.30
C ALA A 555 13.91 -10.79 10.60
N THR A 556 13.05 -9.85 10.99
CA THR A 556 13.11 -9.08 12.23
C THR A 556 11.75 -9.21 12.91
N GLU A 557 11.58 -8.80 14.16
CA GLU A 557 10.30 -9.02 14.85
C GLU A 557 9.11 -8.30 14.20
N VAL A 558 9.36 -7.15 13.55
CA VAL A 558 8.34 -6.40 12.79
C VAL A 558 8.13 -6.94 11.37
N ALA A 559 9.01 -7.81 10.89
CA ALA A 559 8.92 -8.52 9.61
C ALA A 559 9.36 -9.99 9.77
N PRO A 560 8.58 -10.83 10.50
CA PRO A 560 9.05 -12.11 11.05
C PRO A 560 9.07 -13.27 10.04
N ILE A 561 8.61 -13.05 8.80
CA ILE A 561 8.48 -14.07 7.75
C ILE A 561 9.60 -13.94 6.73
N THR A 562 10.40 -14.99 6.53
CA THR A 562 11.34 -15.06 5.40
C THR A 562 10.59 -15.20 4.08
N GLU A 563 10.94 -14.37 3.09
CA GLU A 563 10.31 -14.28 1.78
C GLU A 563 8.79 -14.06 1.87
N ASN A 564 8.38 -13.17 2.78
CA ASN A 564 7.00 -12.79 3.08
C ASN A 564 6.14 -12.60 1.80
N LYS A 565 5.11 -13.43 1.65
CA LYS A 565 4.27 -13.50 0.44
C LYS A 565 2.79 -13.14 0.63
N ASN A 566 2.34 -12.96 1.88
CA ASN A 566 0.94 -12.62 2.19
C ASN A 566 0.79 -11.31 2.96
N GLY A 567 1.88 -10.77 3.50
CA GLY A 567 1.86 -9.54 4.27
C GLY A 567 1.44 -9.66 5.73
N LEU A 568 1.39 -8.50 6.38
CA LEU A 568 1.13 -8.30 7.80
C LEU A 568 0.21 -7.09 7.97
N VAL A 569 -0.48 -6.99 9.11
CA VAL A 569 -1.12 -5.75 9.55
C VAL A 569 -0.48 -5.32 10.85
N LEU A 570 0.16 -4.16 10.85
CA LEU A 570 0.83 -3.53 11.98
C LEU A 570 -0.17 -2.67 12.76
N GLU A 571 -0.15 -2.75 14.09
CA GLU A 571 -0.83 -1.83 15.00
C GLU A 571 0.20 -1.01 15.78
N MET A 572 -0.06 0.28 15.96
CA MET A 572 0.80 1.22 16.68
C MET A 572 0.01 2.04 17.71
N GLU A 573 0.58 2.20 18.90
CA GLU A 573 0.10 3.06 19.99
C GLU A 573 1.13 4.19 20.17
N ASP A 574 0.84 5.38 19.66
CA ASP A 574 1.85 6.44 19.43
C ASP A 574 1.62 7.68 20.31
N ASP A 575 2.72 8.30 20.77
CA ASP A 575 2.70 9.69 21.21
C ASP A 575 2.62 10.57 19.95
N HIS A 576 1.40 10.80 19.47
CA HIS A 576 1.13 11.49 18.20
C HIS A 576 1.90 12.80 18.03
N ALA A 577 2.05 13.61 19.08
CA ALA A 577 2.82 14.86 19.03
C ALA A 577 4.31 14.68 19.41
N GLY A 578 4.67 13.58 20.07
CA GLY A 578 6.03 13.23 20.48
C GLY A 578 6.75 12.26 19.56
N THR A 579 7.84 11.68 20.08
CA THR A 579 8.82 10.91 19.29
C THR A 579 8.91 9.43 19.68
N LYS A 580 7.89 8.89 20.34
CA LYS A 580 7.88 7.50 20.83
C LYS A 580 6.50 6.86 20.70
N GLY A 581 6.50 5.57 20.41
CA GLY A 581 5.28 4.76 20.46
C GLY A 581 5.59 3.31 20.83
N LYS A 582 4.56 2.48 20.77
CA LYS A 582 4.63 1.03 20.81
C LYS A 582 4.02 0.46 19.56
N TRP A 583 4.39 -0.77 19.20
CA TRP A 583 3.83 -1.46 18.06
C TRP A 583 3.60 -2.94 18.37
N ASN A 584 2.63 -3.56 17.71
CA ASN A 584 2.44 -5.02 17.65
C ASN A 584 1.91 -5.44 16.28
N LEU A 585 2.15 -6.67 15.83
CA LEU A 585 1.46 -7.19 14.65
C LEU A 585 0.05 -7.66 15.04
N LEU A 586 -0.98 -7.04 14.46
CA LEU A 586 -2.37 -7.49 14.57
C LEU A 586 -2.55 -8.78 13.76
N LEU A 587 -2.14 -8.77 12.49
CA LEU A 587 -2.22 -9.92 11.59
C LEU A 587 -0.85 -10.31 11.04
N VAL A 588 -0.63 -11.62 10.91
CA VAL A 588 0.36 -12.23 10.01
C VAL A 588 -0.44 -13.08 9.03
N CYS A 589 -0.57 -12.59 7.80
CA CYS A 589 -1.60 -13.02 6.87
C CYS A 589 -1.25 -14.34 6.16
N GLY A 590 -2.26 -15.00 5.57
CA GLY A 590 -2.14 -16.24 4.82
C GLY A 590 -3.37 -17.12 4.90
N ASP A 591 -3.21 -18.39 4.49
CA ASP A 591 -4.17 -19.46 4.77
C ASP A 591 -4.14 -19.77 6.28
N PRO A 592 -5.26 -19.66 7.02
CA PRO A 592 -5.29 -19.90 8.46
C PRO A 592 -4.99 -21.36 8.84
N ASN A 593 -4.88 -22.30 7.90
CA ASN A 593 -4.34 -23.63 8.19
C ASN A 593 -2.83 -23.60 8.47
N GLU A 594 -2.09 -22.67 7.87
CA GLU A 594 -0.62 -22.61 7.95
C GLU A 594 -0.10 -22.23 9.34
N ALA A 595 1.08 -22.76 9.69
CA ALA A 595 1.61 -22.65 11.07
C ALA A 595 2.09 -21.24 11.46
N TYR A 596 2.46 -20.41 10.47
CA TYR A 596 3.03 -19.08 10.67
C TYR A 596 1.98 -17.95 10.76
N THR A 597 0.71 -18.23 10.47
CA THR A 597 -0.34 -17.19 10.46
C THR A 597 -0.79 -16.83 11.87
N TYR A 598 -1.05 -15.55 12.10
CA TYR A 598 -1.49 -15.01 13.37
C TYR A 598 -2.63 -14.01 13.15
N PHE A 599 -3.66 -14.10 13.98
CA PHE A 599 -4.87 -13.28 13.88
C PHE A 599 -5.20 -12.70 15.26
N GLY A 600 -4.39 -11.77 15.77
CA GLY A 600 -4.61 -11.06 17.05
C GLY A 600 -4.68 -11.92 18.33
N GLY A 601 -4.45 -13.24 18.24
CA GLY A 601 -4.71 -14.22 19.29
C GLY A 601 -6.08 -14.92 19.20
N PHE A 602 -6.88 -14.63 18.17
CA PHE A 602 -8.16 -15.29 17.87
C PHE A 602 -7.97 -16.72 17.35
N ASP A 603 -9.05 -17.50 17.37
CA ASP A 603 -9.09 -18.84 16.79
C ASP A 603 -9.07 -18.79 15.25
N LYS A 604 -7.97 -19.27 14.66
CA LYS A 604 -7.79 -19.32 13.21
C LYS A 604 -8.67 -20.36 12.50
N GLU A 605 -9.28 -21.31 13.20
CA GLU A 605 -10.35 -22.15 12.60
C GLU A 605 -11.64 -21.34 12.32
N SER A 606 -11.73 -20.12 12.84
CA SER A 606 -12.90 -19.23 12.78
C SER A 606 -12.69 -17.94 11.95
N VAL A 607 -11.68 -17.85 11.07
CA VAL A 607 -11.39 -16.65 10.24
C VAL A 607 -11.38 -16.91 8.73
N SER A 608 -11.57 -15.85 7.94
CA SER A 608 -11.30 -15.86 6.49
C SER A 608 -9.79 -15.85 6.21
N PRO A 609 -9.29 -16.58 5.19
CA PRO A 609 -7.95 -16.38 4.65
C PRO A 609 -7.82 -14.98 4.03
N ILE A 610 -6.64 -14.37 4.18
CA ILE A 610 -6.32 -13.02 3.69
C ILE A 610 -4.86 -12.99 3.21
N SER A 611 -4.56 -12.20 2.17
CA SER A 611 -3.24 -12.10 1.53
C SER A 611 -3.08 -10.69 0.95
N CYS A 612 -1.86 -10.15 0.95
CA CYS A 612 -1.52 -8.79 0.52
C CYS A 612 -2.54 -7.73 0.99
N PRO A 613 -2.65 -7.52 2.31
CA PRO A 613 -3.44 -6.42 2.84
C PRO A 613 -2.88 -5.10 2.28
N ASP A 614 -3.78 -4.26 1.81
CA ASP A 614 -3.52 -2.99 1.12
C ASP A 614 -4.27 -1.85 1.87
N ASN A 615 -5.40 -1.35 1.35
CA ASN A 615 -6.03 -0.17 1.94
C ASN A 615 -6.62 -0.50 3.32
N VAL A 616 -6.56 0.46 4.26
CA VAL A 616 -7.06 0.30 5.63
C VAL A 616 -7.94 1.46 6.05
N THR A 617 -9.13 1.17 6.58
CA THR A 617 -10.05 2.20 7.10
C THR A 617 -10.93 1.70 8.25
N PHE A 618 -11.70 2.59 8.88
CA PHE A 618 -12.56 2.27 10.02
C PHE A 618 -14.06 2.48 9.77
N ASP A 619 -14.87 1.62 10.38
CA ASP A 619 -16.32 1.83 10.47
C ASP A 619 -16.75 2.68 11.67
N GLU A 620 -18.04 3.05 11.72
CA GLU A 620 -18.59 3.84 12.83
C GLU A 620 -18.60 3.12 14.19
N TYR A 621 -18.32 1.82 14.24
CA TYR A 621 -18.23 1.02 15.48
C TYR A 621 -16.79 0.96 15.99
N GLY A 622 -15.80 1.01 15.09
CA GLY A 622 -14.37 0.95 15.39
C GLY A 622 -13.69 -0.32 14.90
N ASN A 623 -14.34 -1.16 14.09
CA ASN A 623 -13.67 -2.28 13.45
C ASN A 623 -12.76 -1.74 12.34
N LEU A 624 -11.62 -2.38 12.16
CA LEU A 624 -10.73 -2.15 11.03
C LEU A 624 -11.31 -2.85 9.80
N TRP A 625 -11.23 -2.23 8.64
CA TRP A 625 -11.60 -2.80 7.35
C TRP A 625 -10.38 -2.74 6.44
N VAL A 626 -10.01 -3.88 5.88
CA VAL A 626 -8.76 -4.11 5.13
C VAL A 626 -9.12 -4.61 3.74
N SER A 627 -8.63 -3.96 2.69
CA SER A 627 -8.74 -4.46 1.32
C SER A 627 -7.48 -5.22 0.90
N THR A 628 -7.48 -5.83 -0.30
CA THR A 628 -6.31 -6.58 -0.81
C THR A 628 -6.02 -6.29 -2.28
N ASP A 629 -4.72 -6.27 -2.60
CA ASP A 629 -4.16 -6.21 -3.97
C ASP A 629 -3.19 -7.39 -4.18
N GLY A 630 -3.66 -8.39 -4.92
CA GLY A 630 -2.91 -9.55 -5.36
C GLY A 630 -2.90 -10.68 -4.34
N ASN A 631 -3.41 -11.84 -4.71
CA ASN A 631 -3.70 -12.89 -3.74
C ASN A 631 -2.77 -14.11 -3.87
N ALA A 632 -1.94 -14.40 -2.86
CA ALA A 632 -1.04 -15.56 -2.88
C ALA A 632 -1.70 -16.88 -2.42
N LEU A 633 -3.04 -16.94 -2.43
CA LEU A 633 -3.90 -18.06 -1.98
C LEU A 633 -4.91 -18.50 -3.07
N ASP A 634 -4.67 -18.12 -4.33
CA ASP A 634 -5.43 -18.55 -5.53
C ASP A 634 -6.95 -18.20 -5.53
N SER A 635 -7.35 -17.05 -4.97
CA SER A 635 -8.69 -16.47 -5.14
C SER A 635 -8.66 -15.03 -5.63
N ASN A 636 -9.80 -14.47 -6.01
CA ASN A 636 -9.96 -13.03 -6.19
C ASN A 636 -9.63 -12.27 -4.88
N ASP A 637 -9.31 -10.99 -5.03
CA ASP A 637 -9.15 -10.04 -3.94
C ASP A 637 -10.50 -9.62 -3.32
N GLY A 638 -10.45 -8.92 -2.19
CA GLY A 638 -11.67 -8.51 -1.50
C GLY A 638 -11.48 -7.54 -0.36
N LEU A 639 -12.58 -7.32 0.37
CA LEU A 639 -12.67 -6.45 1.54
C LEU A 639 -12.99 -7.28 2.79
N PHE A 640 -12.22 -7.09 3.85
CA PHE A 640 -12.26 -7.88 5.08
C PHE A 640 -12.50 -6.99 6.30
N ALA A 641 -13.49 -7.31 7.12
CA ALA A 641 -13.68 -6.67 8.41
C ALA A 641 -12.86 -7.40 9.49
N VAL A 642 -12.18 -6.65 10.35
CA VAL A 642 -11.26 -7.14 11.39
C VAL A 642 -11.60 -6.49 12.74
N ALA A 643 -11.93 -7.32 13.73
CA ALA A 643 -12.17 -6.85 15.09
C ALA A 643 -10.84 -6.47 15.76
N VAL A 644 -10.69 -5.23 16.21
CA VAL A 644 -9.45 -4.74 16.85
C VAL A 644 -9.46 -4.81 18.38
N GLU A 645 -10.64 -4.87 19.03
CA GLU A 645 -10.75 -4.88 20.50
C GLU A 645 -11.68 -5.98 21.04
N GLY A 646 -11.62 -6.19 22.37
CA GLY A 646 -12.48 -7.13 23.09
C GLY A 646 -12.14 -8.61 22.89
N GLU A 647 -13.05 -9.49 23.31
CA GLU A 647 -12.90 -10.95 23.23
C GLU A 647 -12.92 -11.49 21.79
N ARG A 648 -13.20 -10.63 20.79
CA ARG A 648 -13.18 -10.96 19.36
C ARG A 648 -11.92 -10.46 18.64
N ARG A 649 -10.98 -9.76 19.29
CA ARG A 649 -9.78 -9.19 18.65
C ARG A 649 -9.09 -10.22 17.75
N GLY A 650 -8.96 -9.90 16.46
CA GLY A 650 -8.37 -10.75 15.43
C GLY A 650 -9.37 -11.56 14.60
N GLU A 651 -10.66 -11.61 14.97
CA GLU A 651 -11.73 -12.08 14.09
C GLU A 651 -11.64 -11.34 12.75
N THR A 652 -11.37 -12.07 11.67
CA THR A 652 -11.17 -11.53 10.31
C THR A 652 -12.17 -12.19 9.38
N LYS A 653 -13.02 -11.39 8.70
CA LYS A 653 -14.16 -11.88 7.90
C LYS A 653 -14.26 -11.14 6.57
N CYS A 654 -14.15 -11.87 5.47
CA CYS A 654 -14.40 -11.36 4.12
C CYS A 654 -15.86 -10.89 4.00
N PHE A 655 -16.07 -9.61 3.69
CA PHE A 655 -17.38 -9.01 3.41
C PHE A 655 -17.73 -9.12 1.93
N LEU A 656 -16.79 -8.86 1.03
CA LEU A 656 -16.97 -9.05 -0.41
C LEU A 656 -15.67 -9.46 -1.09
N THR A 657 -15.79 -10.06 -2.28
CA THR A 657 -14.69 -10.19 -3.25
C THR A 657 -15.02 -9.41 -4.51
N VAL A 658 -14.00 -8.96 -5.23
CA VAL A 658 -14.11 -8.26 -6.52
C VAL A 658 -14.03 -9.25 -7.71
N PRO A 659 -14.23 -8.82 -8.98
CA PRO A 659 -14.13 -9.68 -10.15
C PRO A 659 -12.74 -10.25 -10.40
N VAL A 660 -12.64 -11.18 -11.35
CA VAL A 660 -11.40 -11.88 -11.67
C VAL A 660 -10.27 -10.91 -12.07
N ALA A 661 -9.17 -10.96 -11.31
CA ALA A 661 -8.01 -10.07 -11.41
C ALA A 661 -8.36 -8.55 -11.41
N ALA A 662 -9.43 -8.18 -10.73
CA ALA A 662 -9.50 -6.87 -10.09
C ALA A 662 -8.84 -6.94 -8.71
N GLU A 663 -8.30 -5.83 -8.24
CA GLU A 663 -8.01 -5.58 -6.83
C GLU A 663 -9.16 -4.79 -6.17
N THR A 664 -9.09 -4.62 -4.84
CA THR A 664 -10.10 -3.86 -4.07
C THR A 664 -9.47 -2.61 -3.48
N CYS A 665 -9.85 -1.42 -3.94
CA CYS A 665 -9.33 -0.13 -3.44
C CYS A 665 -10.42 0.73 -2.79
N GLY A 666 -10.02 1.85 -2.21
CA GLY A 666 -10.86 2.94 -1.72
C GLY A 666 -12.08 2.51 -0.90
N PRO A 667 -11.95 1.63 0.11
CA PRO A 667 -13.08 1.22 0.92
C PRO A 667 -13.67 2.43 1.67
N GLN A 668 -15.01 2.53 1.70
CA GLN A 668 -15.72 3.56 2.47
C GLN A 668 -16.85 2.91 3.27
N ILE A 669 -16.76 2.91 4.60
CA ILE A 669 -17.61 2.09 5.46
C ILE A 669 -18.60 2.96 6.25
N PHE A 670 -19.71 3.33 5.61
CA PHE A 670 -20.80 4.06 6.25
C PHE A 670 -21.80 3.12 6.92
N SER A 671 -22.46 3.62 7.97
CA SER A 671 -23.45 2.83 8.74
C SER A 671 -24.54 2.17 7.90
N ASN A 672 -24.91 2.76 6.76
CA ASN A 672 -25.96 2.31 5.84
C ASN A 672 -25.42 1.72 4.52
N ARG A 673 -24.13 1.91 4.21
CA ARG A 673 -23.54 1.60 2.90
C ARG A 673 -22.04 1.32 3.01
N VAL A 674 -21.60 0.20 2.47
CA VAL A 674 -20.20 -0.04 2.11
C VAL A 674 -19.99 0.44 0.67
N MET A 675 -18.85 1.04 0.37
CA MET A 675 -18.38 1.29 -0.99
C MET A 675 -16.97 0.75 -1.18
N VAL A 676 -16.65 0.31 -2.40
CA VAL A 676 -15.31 -0.08 -2.83
C VAL A 676 -15.08 0.33 -4.29
N ASN A 677 -13.83 0.57 -4.63
CA ASN A 677 -13.39 0.79 -5.99
C ASN A 677 -12.79 -0.49 -6.55
N VAL A 678 -13.37 -0.98 -7.64
CA VAL A 678 -12.91 -2.17 -8.36
C VAL A 678 -11.95 -1.70 -9.43
N GLN A 679 -10.66 -1.94 -9.22
CA GLN A 679 -9.59 -1.49 -10.11
C GLN A 679 -9.21 -2.59 -11.11
N HIS A 680 -8.74 -2.20 -12.30
CA HIS A 680 -8.20 -3.07 -13.35
C HIS A 680 -8.86 -4.45 -13.62
N PRO A 681 -10.21 -4.60 -13.62
CA PRO A 681 -10.85 -5.90 -13.79
C PRO A 681 -10.39 -6.62 -15.07
N GLY A 682 -9.95 -7.86 -14.95
CA GLY A 682 -9.44 -8.66 -16.06
C GLY A 682 -8.04 -8.30 -16.58
N GLU A 683 -7.20 -7.60 -15.81
CA GLU A 683 -5.80 -7.35 -16.19
C GLU A 683 -4.94 -8.62 -16.04
N ILE A 684 -5.09 -9.56 -16.99
CA ILE A 684 -4.36 -10.84 -17.05
C ILE A 684 -3.85 -11.10 -18.48
N GLU A 685 -2.64 -11.63 -18.61
CA GLU A 685 -2.21 -12.30 -19.84
C GLU A 685 -2.91 -13.65 -20.05
N THR A 686 -3.17 -14.01 -21.31
CA THR A 686 -3.85 -15.26 -21.64
C THR A 686 -2.95 -16.49 -21.42
N ASP A 687 -3.36 -17.32 -20.46
CA ASP A 687 -2.75 -18.58 -20.01
C ASP A 687 -1.49 -18.44 -19.13
N GLN A 688 -1.69 -18.51 -17.81
CA GLN A 688 -0.67 -18.60 -16.74
C GLN A 688 0.41 -17.50 -16.74
N GLY A 689 0.07 -16.28 -17.14
CA GLY A 689 0.91 -15.08 -16.92
C GLY A 689 2.14 -14.97 -17.82
N HIS A 690 2.15 -15.68 -18.95
CA HIS A 690 3.12 -15.50 -20.04
C HIS A 690 2.39 -15.51 -21.40
N PRO A 691 2.85 -14.79 -22.45
CA PRO A 691 2.15 -14.79 -23.73
C PRO A 691 2.33 -16.11 -24.47
N VAL A 692 1.32 -17.00 -24.44
CA VAL A 692 1.35 -18.30 -25.13
C VAL A 692 1.02 -18.14 -26.63
N GLY A 693 1.95 -17.55 -27.39
CA GLY A 693 1.91 -17.45 -28.85
C GLY A 693 2.11 -16.04 -29.40
N ASP A 694 1.67 -15.80 -30.63
CA ASP A 694 1.76 -14.50 -31.33
C ASP A 694 0.76 -13.46 -30.75
N ASN A 695 1.02 -13.03 -29.52
CA ASN A 695 0.46 -11.84 -28.85
C ASN A 695 -1.04 -11.59 -29.05
N PRO A 696 -1.93 -12.41 -28.45
CA PRO A 696 -3.36 -12.14 -28.41
C PRO A 696 -3.64 -10.85 -27.62
N ASP A 697 -4.02 -9.80 -28.35
CA ASP A 697 -4.52 -8.53 -27.84
C ASP A 697 -5.59 -8.75 -26.73
N PRO A 698 -5.38 -8.28 -25.49
CA PRO A 698 -6.26 -8.57 -24.36
C PRO A 698 -7.67 -7.99 -24.56
N THR A 699 -7.83 -6.95 -25.38
CA THR A 699 -9.14 -6.41 -25.74
C THR A 699 -9.96 -7.37 -26.62
N THR A 700 -9.30 -8.31 -27.31
CA THR A 700 -9.95 -9.24 -28.27
C THR A 700 -10.65 -10.40 -27.57
N ASN A 701 -10.08 -10.91 -26.48
CA ASN A 701 -10.69 -11.91 -25.59
C ASN A 701 -10.33 -11.56 -24.13
N PRO A 702 -10.96 -10.52 -23.54
CA PRO A 702 -10.66 -10.13 -22.17
C PRO A 702 -11.11 -11.23 -21.20
N THR A 703 -10.42 -11.34 -20.06
CA THR A 703 -10.72 -12.34 -19.03
C THR A 703 -11.87 -11.93 -18.11
N SER A 704 -12.16 -10.62 -18.04
CA SER A 704 -13.34 -10.03 -17.41
C SER A 704 -14.20 -9.31 -18.45
N HIS A 705 -15.52 -9.35 -18.27
CA HIS A 705 -16.48 -8.47 -18.93
C HIS A 705 -17.17 -7.51 -17.94
N TRP A 706 -16.75 -7.50 -16.68
CA TRP A 706 -17.36 -6.69 -15.63
C TRP A 706 -17.10 -5.18 -15.85
N PRO A 707 -18.08 -4.28 -15.59
CA PRO A 707 -19.39 -4.49 -14.97
C PRO A 707 -20.54 -4.68 -15.96
N ASP A 708 -20.38 -4.32 -17.23
CA ASP A 708 -21.46 -4.32 -18.23
C ASP A 708 -21.81 -5.74 -18.74
N GLY A 709 -20.84 -6.66 -18.68
CA GLY A 709 -20.99 -8.09 -18.94
C GLY A 709 -21.10 -8.48 -20.42
N GLY A 710 -21.37 -9.77 -20.65
CA GLY A 710 -21.72 -10.33 -21.96
C GLY A 710 -20.58 -10.40 -22.99
N LYS A 711 -20.17 -9.23 -23.51
CA LYS A 711 -19.08 -9.05 -24.50
C LYS A 711 -18.39 -7.69 -24.40
N GLU A 712 -18.84 -6.82 -23.51
CA GLU A 712 -18.26 -5.48 -23.39
C GLU A 712 -16.81 -5.56 -22.88
N GLN A 713 -16.05 -4.49 -23.09
CA GLN A 713 -14.69 -4.40 -22.55
C GLN A 713 -14.77 -4.16 -21.04
N PRO A 714 -13.84 -4.72 -20.23
CA PRO A 714 -13.84 -4.49 -18.80
C PRO A 714 -13.58 -3.03 -18.48
N ARG A 715 -14.19 -2.53 -17.40
CA ARG A 715 -14.09 -1.13 -16.97
C ARG A 715 -13.92 -1.07 -15.45
N PRO A 716 -12.86 -0.45 -14.91
CA PRO A 716 -12.80 -0.14 -13.49
C PRO A 716 -14.04 0.68 -13.07
N ALA A 717 -14.57 0.40 -11.88
CA ALA A 717 -15.77 1.07 -11.41
C ALA A 717 -15.96 1.12 -9.88
N VAL A 718 -16.76 2.08 -9.46
CA VAL A 718 -17.16 2.31 -8.06
C VAL A 718 -18.40 1.49 -7.74
N VAL A 719 -18.33 0.64 -6.71
CA VAL A 719 -19.41 -0.25 -6.28
C VAL A 719 -19.92 0.17 -4.89
N GLN A 720 -21.22 0.02 -4.71
CA GLN A 720 -21.94 0.33 -3.48
C GLN A 720 -22.71 -0.91 -3.02
N VAL A 721 -22.70 -1.20 -1.72
CA VAL A 721 -23.41 -2.32 -1.10
C VAL A 721 -24.23 -1.81 0.09
N VAL A 722 -25.53 -2.08 0.08
CA VAL A 722 -26.49 -1.69 1.14
C VAL A 722 -27.28 -2.92 1.60
N ARG A 723 -28.04 -2.82 2.70
CA ARG A 723 -28.89 -3.92 3.18
C ARG A 723 -30.29 -3.87 2.58
N THR A 724 -30.76 -5.03 2.11
CA THR A 724 -32.12 -5.21 1.58
C THR A 724 -33.23 -4.95 2.61
N ASP A 725 -32.91 -5.00 3.91
CA ASP A 725 -33.84 -4.72 5.01
C ASP A 725 -33.75 -3.27 5.56
N GLY A 726 -32.93 -2.41 4.94
CA GLY A 726 -32.76 -1.00 5.30
C GLY A 726 -32.13 -0.76 6.67
N LYS A 727 -31.54 -1.78 7.31
CA LYS A 727 -30.80 -1.63 8.57
C LYS A 727 -29.34 -1.24 8.32
N LYS A 728 -28.62 -0.99 9.41
CA LYS A 728 -27.17 -0.73 9.38
C LYS A 728 -26.35 -1.97 9.00
N ILE A 729 -25.21 -1.76 8.35
CA ILE A 729 -24.22 -2.81 7.99
C ILE A 729 -23.85 -3.61 9.24
N GLY A 730 -23.94 -4.95 9.17
CA GLY A 730 -23.51 -5.85 10.24
C GLY A 730 -24.16 -5.67 11.62
N VAL A 731 -25.47 -5.37 11.67
CA VAL A 731 -26.30 -5.27 12.90
C VAL A 731 -27.46 -6.26 12.94
#